data_AF-A0A7J9LHX5-F1
#
_entry.id   AF-A0A7J9LHX5-F1
#
_cell.length_a   1.000
_cell.length_b   1.000
_cell.length_c   1.000
_cell.angle_alpha   90.00
_cell.angle_beta   90.00
_cell.angle_gamma   90.00
#
_symmetry.space_group_name_H-M   'P 1'
#
loop_
_entity.id
_entity.type
_entity.pdbx_description
1 polymer ?
#
loop_
_entity_poly.entity_id
_entity_poly.type
_entity_poly.pdbx_seq_one_letter_code
_entity_poly.pdbx_strand_id
1 'polypeptide(L)'
;MLNNFCKSFITCWNHFVKDSENPKLSKEAKIYWSINPKTKGGNKISHEVEFVVDANFGVPGAIIVTNKYKKEFYLESIVAIEGLVHFACNSWVQPHGFHAHKRIFFSNKVYLPNDTPVGLKRLREKELKQLRGNSDDSRTTSDRIYDYDVYNDLGNPDKGDEFVRPILGNQSQPYPRRCRSKRPPTNSDVNVESPVSKYMPKYVPRDEAFGDLKEKAITEGKWKAMLRSLVPTLKQKVAINGEAIKSFSDITELYKESLPPFEEGGDECWEKGGLPKLLNKMIKECGQDVFKFDSPKLISRDIPSCCLRDDELGRLTLAGMNPLSIERLKVFPPVSNLDPSIYGPQDSALKEEQIICHLNGMSVQQAIEENKLFILDYHDVYLPFLDRINAHPTKKAYATRTIFVLTDMGSLKPIAIELSLPEKNRNGPSKRVVTPPVDATTCWLWLLGKAHVCSNDAGAHQLIHHWLRTHACLEPFIIAAHRQLSVMHPIYKLLHCHMRYTMDVNAQGRQLLLNAGGIIESHFFTAACSMEVSASAYQNWWRFDMESLPADLIRRGMAVPDATEPHGLKLLIEDYPYAADGLLIWSAIEQLVQAYVHYYYPEANIIESDSELNAWYHESINIGHADIRHASWWLKLSTPNNLISILTTIIWLASAHHAAVNFGMYPYGGYFPVRPPFMRQLVPNEHDPDYTTFLADPEGYFLASLPCLDQMLHYISVLHILSTHSADEEYLGDRKDLSAWAGDPEIVEAFYKFSMEMKKIGKEIEKRNGDPNLRNRCGAGISPYELLLPLSGPGVTCRGVPNSVSI
;
A
#
# COMPACT_ATOMS: atom_id res chain seq x y z
N MET A 1 30.68 -18.58 38.71
CA MET A 1 29.25 -18.79 38.38
C MET A 1 28.44 -17.48 38.42
N LEU A 2 28.88 -16.41 37.74
CA LEU A 2 28.16 -15.10 37.69
C LEU A 2 27.85 -14.62 36.25
N ASN A 3 28.09 -15.45 35.23
CA ASN A 3 27.97 -15.05 33.82
C ASN A 3 26.55 -15.19 33.21
N ASN A 4 25.54 -15.58 33.99
CA ASN A 4 24.18 -15.89 33.49
C ASN A 4 23.09 -14.92 33.95
N PHE A 5 23.44 -13.76 34.51
CA PHE A 5 22.46 -12.77 34.99
C PHE A 5 22.60 -11.44 34.24
N CYS A 6 21.50 -10.94 33.66
CA CYS A 6 21.40 -9.59 33.14
C CYS A 6 21.18 -8.61 34.28
N LYS A 7 21.72 -7.39 34.17
CA LYS A 7 21.50 -6.32 35.14
C LYS A 7 20.81 -5.16 34.45
N SER A 8 19.59 -4.83 34.87
CA SER A 8 18.87 -3.65 34.40
C SER A 8 18.60 -2.74 35.57
N PHE A 9 18.73 -1.44 35.34
CA PHE A 9 18.43 -0.43 36.33
C PHE A 9 17.16 0.31 35.97
N ILE A 10 16.26 0.42 36.93
CA ILE A 10 14.99 1.12 36.74
C ILE A 10 14.87 2.25 37.77
N THR A 11 14.43 3.42 37.32
CA THR A 11 14.15 4.57 38.20
C THR A 11 12.76 5.12 37.89
N CYS A 12 11.93 5.28 38.92
CA CYS A 12 10.59 5.84 38.81
C CYS A 12 10.60 7.35 39.06
N TRP A 13 9.75 8.07 38.34
CA TRP A 13 9.53 9.51 38.45
C TRP A 13 8.07 9.78 38.80
N ASN A 14 7.84 10.69 39.75
CA ASN A 14 6.50 11.04 40.24
C ASN A 14 5.82 12.17 39.44
N HIS A 15 4.49 12.16 39.42
CA HIS A 15 3.57 13.21 39.01
C HIS A 15 3.68 14.55 39.78
N PHE A 16 3.88 14.60 41.12
CA PHE A 16 3.99 15.89 41.86
C PHE A 16 4.47 15.85 43.33
N VAL A 17 5.11 16.94 43.80
CA VAL A 17 5.24 17.34 45.21
C VAL A 17 4.94 18.83 45.29
N LYS A 18 4.08 19.25 46.21
CA LYS A 18 3.42 20.56 46.20
C LYS A 18 4.35 21.79 46.30
N ASP A 19 5.63 21.59 46.63
CA ASP A 19 6.56 22.67 47.00
C ASP A 19 7.95 22.60 46.31
N SER A 20 8.12 21.86 45.19
CA SER A 20 9.42 21.85 44.48
C SER A 20 9.32 21.74 42.96
N GLU A 21 10.06 22.59 42.25
CA GLU A 21 10.18 22.59 40.78
C GLU A 21 10.81 21.31 40.20
N ASN A 22 11.43 20.46 41.03
CA ASN A 22 12.10 19.24 40.60
C ASN A 22 11.25 17.98 40.91
N PRO A 23 11.03 17.09 39.93
CA PRO A 23 10.35 15.82 40.17
C PRO A 23 11.14 14.93 41.13
N LYS A 24 10.43 14.19 42.00
CA LYS A 24 11.04 13.17 42.86
C LYS A 24 11.47 11.95 42.04
N LEU A 25 12.65 11.47 42.38
CA LEU A 25 13.30 10.28 41.80
C LEU A 25 13.30 9.16 42.84
N SER A 26 12.90 7.96 42.44
CA SER A 26 13.14 6.78 43.28
C SER A 26 14.64 6.51 43.40
N LYS A 27 15.04 5.70 44.39
CA LYS A 27 16.34 5.03 44.31
C LYS A 27 16.35 4.09 43.10
N GLU A 28 17.54 3.86 42.54
CA GLU A 28 17.73 2.98 41.39
C GLU A 28 17.49 1.51 41.80
N ALA A 29 16.45 0.89 41.24
CA ALA A 29 16.14 -0.52 41.46
C ALA A 29 16.96 -1.39 40.50
N LYS A 30 17.51 -2.51 40.99
CA LYS A 30 18.34 -3.46 40.21
C LYS A 30 17.54 -4.72 39.95
N ILE A 31 17.45 -5.11 38.68
CA ILE A 31 16.82 -6.38 38.28
C ILE A 31 17.91 -7.33 37.82
N TYR A 32 17.84 -8.57 38.32
CA TYR A 32 18.68 -9.68 37.89
C TYR A 32 17.81 -10.76 37.26
N TRP A 33 18.05 -11.08 35.98
CA TRP A 33 17.29 -12.12 35.29
C TRP A 33 18.15 -13.09 34.48
N SER A 34 17.69 -14.33 34.35
CA SER A 34 18.38 -15.40 33.62
C SER A 34 18.04 -15.37 32.12
N ILE A 35 19.04 -15.67 31.28
CA ILE A 35 18.93 -15.62 29.81
C ILE A 35 18.12 -16.81 29.24
N ASN A 36 17.97 -17.90 30.00
CA ASN A 36 17.24 -19.11 29.60
C ASN A 36 16.32 -19.61 30.73
N PRO A 37 15.19 -18.95 31.05
CA PRO A 37 14.20 -19.59 31.88
C PRO A 37 13.59 -20.76 31.09
N LYS A 38 13.53 -21.95 31.69
CA LYS A 38 12.73 -23.06 31.15
C LYS A 38 11.25 -22.66 31.26
N THR A 39 10.70 -21.96 30.27
CA THR A 39 9.28 -21.61 30.26
C THR A 39 8.46 -22.71 29.59
N LYS A 40 7.53 -23.30 30.34
CA LYS A 40 6.42 -24.08 29.79
C LYS A 40 5.38 -23.09 29.26
N GLY A 41 5.48 -22.72 27.98
CA GLY A 41 4.48 -21.90 27.27
C GLY A 41 4.80 -20.40 27.21
N GLY A 42 5.50 -19.98 26.14
CA GLY A 42 5.67 -18.57 25.75
C GLY A 42 7.07 -17.96 25.95
N ASN A 43 7.47 -17.07 25.02
CA ASN A 43 8.73 -16.31 25.01
C ASN A 43 8.75 -15.11 25.98
N LYS A 44 7.77 -14.96 26.86
CA LYS A 44 7.65 -13.81 27.78
C LYS A 44 8.21 -14.16 29.15
N ILE A 45 8.91 -13.21 29.78
CA ILE A 45 9.46 -13.37 31.12
C ILE A 45 8.99 -12.18 31.96
N SER A 46 8.37 -12.46 33.10
CA SER A 46 7.94 -11.45 34.07
C SER A 46 8.90 -11.40 35.25
N HIS A 47 9.19 -10.20 35.74
CA HIS A 47 10.06 -9.96 36.89
C HIS A 47 9.40 -8.99 37.84
N GLU A 48 9.46 -9.31 39.13
CA GLU A 48 9.05 -8.39 40.19
C GLU A 48 10.20 -7.45 40.54
N VAL A 49 9.86 -6.19 40.79
CA VAL A 49 10.83 -5.11 41.03
C VAL A 49 10.29 -4.22 42.15
N GLU A 50 11.04 -4.13 43.24
CA GLU A 50 10.70 -3.27 44.37
C GLU A 50 11.37 -1.90 44.22
N PHE A 51 10.57 -0.83 44.34
CA PHE A 51 11.05 0.55 44.34
C PHE A 51 10.94 1.14 45.74
N VAL A 52 12.06 1.66 46.26
CA VAL A 52 12.05 2.46 47.49
C VAL A 52 11.83 3.92 47.11
N VAL A 53 10.71 4.47 47.59
CA VAL A 53 10.29 5.84 47.34
C VAL A 53 9.92 6.54 48.66
N ASP A 54 9.98 7.87 48.68
CA ASP A 54 9.56 8.65 49.86
C ASP A 54 8.05 8.49 50.12
N ALA A 55 7.61 8.62 51.38
CA ALA A 55 6.19 8.50 51.73
C ALA A 55 5.28 9.51 51.00
N ASN A 56 5.83 10.66 50.61
CA ASN A 56 5.16 11.69 49.81
C ASN A 56 5.62 11.67 48.33
N PHE A 57 5.95 10.49 47.80
CA PHE A 57 6.34 10.27 46.40
C PHE A 57 5.16 10.25 45.42
N GLY A 58 3.90 10.34 45.84
CA GLY A 58 2.78 10.41 44.89
C GLY A 58 2.70 9.22 43.93
N VAL A 59 2.20 9.46 42.71
CA VAL A 59 1.97 8.43 41.68
C VAL A 59 3.11 8.43 40.65
N PRO A 60 3.71 7.28 40.30
CA PRO A 60 4.69 7.19 39.22
C PRO A 60 4.07 7.55 37.86
N GLY A 61 4.68 8.50 37.14
CA GLY A 61 4.24 8.94 35.82
C GLY A 61 5.21 8.60 34.68
N ALA A 62 6.48 8.33 35.01
CA ALA A 62 7.48 7.87 34.05
C ALA A 62 8.48 6.91 34.70
N ILE A 63 9.05 6.03 33.89
CA ILE A 63 10.07 5.06 34.25
C ILE A 63 11.26 5.22 33.31
N ILE A 64 12.45 5.29 33.88
CA ILE A 64 13.70 5.25 33.13
C ILE A 64 14.31 3.86 33.24
N VAL A 65 14.58 3.23 32.10
CA VAL A 65 15.22 1.91 32.02
C VAL A 65 16.62 2.04 31.42
N THR A 66 17.59 1.42 32.09
CA THR A 66 18.96 1.28 31.59
C THR A 66 19.34 -0.19 31.51
N ASN A 67 19.58 -0.67 30.30
CA ASN A 67 20.04 -2.03 30.05
C ASN A 67 21.56 -2.11 30.21
N LYS A 68 22.08 -2.76 31.27
CA LYS A 68 23.52 -3.01 31.43
C LYS A 68 23.94 -4.39 30.90
N TYR A 69 23.02 -5.12 30.27
CA TYR A 69 23.35 -6.34 29.55
C TYR A 69 23.98 -6.05 28.19
N LYS A 70 24.62 -7.05 27.59
CA LYS A 70 25.36 -6.92 26.33
C LYS A 70 24.46 -6.96 25.08
N LYS A 71 23.23 -7.45 25.21
CA LYS A 71 22.24 -7.51 24.10
C LYS A 71 21.03 -6.65 24.43
N GLU A 72 20.35 -6.18 23.40
CA GLU A 72 19.04 -5.56 23.55
C GLU A 72 17.99 -6.58 24.00
N PHE A 73 16.90 -6.10 24.60
CA PHE A 73 15.72 -6.89 24.91
C PHE A 73 14.47 -6.08 24.57
N TYR A 74 13.38 -6.74 24.22
CA TYR A 74 12.09 -6.08 24.00
C TYR A 74 11.34 -5.94 25.33
N LEU A 75 11.01 -4.72 25.71
CA LEU A 75 10.21 -4.43 26.90
C LEU A 75 8.76 -4.22 26.49
N GLU A 76 7.89 -5.17 26.85
CA GLU A 76 6.46 -5.13 26.52
C GLU A 76 5.72 -4.12 27.41
N SER A 77 5.75 -4.32 28.73
CA SER A 77 5.08 -3.43 29.67
C SER A 77 5.75 -3.41 31.05
N ILE A 78 5.38 -2.40 31.84
CA ILE A 78 5.64 -2.37 33.29
C ILE A 78 4.31 -2.11 33.99
N VAL A 79 4.04 -2.90 35.03
CA VAL A 79 2.85 -2.76 35.87
C VAL A 79 3.30 -2.39 37.27
N ALA A 80 2.77 -1.31 37.82
CA ALA A 80 3.12 -0.80 39.14
C ALA A 80 1.86 -0.58 40.00
N ILE A 81 2.07 -0.56 41.32
CA ILE A 81 1.01 -0.33 42.33
C ILE A 81 -0.15 -1.33 42.15
N GLU A 82 0.14 -2.62 42.30
CA GLU A 82 -0.86 -3.71 42.26
C GLU A 82 -1.76 -3.70 40.99
N GLY A 83 -1.26 -3.19 39.87
CA GLY A 83 -2.03 -3.11 38.61
C GLY A 83 -2.61 -1.74 38.29
N LEU A 84 -2.56 -0.77 39.22
CA LEU A 84 -3.20 0.52 39.05
C LEU A 84 -2.47 1.47 38.09
N VAL A 85 -1.17 1.29 37.89
CA VAL A 85 -0.38 2.09 36.95
C VAL A 85 0.26 1.19 35.91
N HIS A 86 -0.06 1.43 34.65
CA HIS A 86 0.45 0.67 33.52
C HIS A 86 1.35 1.52 32.64
N PHE A 87 2.47 0.96 32.21
CA PHE A 87 3.39 1.54 31.23
C PHE A 87 3.41 0.60 30.03
N ALA A 88 2.72 0.96 28.95
CA ALA A 88 2.77 0.22 27.69
C ALA A 88 4.05 0.62 26.96
N CYS A 89 5.09 -0.21 27.07
CA CYS A 89 6.45 0.14 26.62
C CYS A 89 6.67 -0.22 25.14
N ASN A 90 6.32 -1.46 24.76
CA ASN A 90 6.39 -2.02 23.41
C ASN A 90 7.62 -1.58 22.59
N SER A 91 8.81 -1.65 23.19
CA SER A 91 10.02 -1.13 22.56
C SER A 91 11.28 -1.91 22.92
N TRP A 92 12.22 -1.95 21.99
CA TRP A 92 13.54 -2.53 22.18
C TRP A 92 14.42 -1.65 23.06
N VAL A 93 15.00 -2.16 24.13
CA VAL A 93 15.92 -1.42 25.03
C VAL A 93 17.36 -1.81 24.75
N GLN A 94 18.11 -0.88 24.18
CA GLN A 94 19.50 -1.08 23.74
C GLN A 94 20.49 -1.12 24.92
N PRO A 95 21.61 -1.84 24.80
CA PRO A 95 22.68 -1.81 25.79
C PRO A 95 23.19 -0.39 26.06
N HIS A 96 23.41 -0.05 27.33
CA HIS A 96 23.79 1.29 27.76
C HIS A 96 25.09 1.82 27.13
N GLY A 97 26.02 0.95 26.72
CA GLY A 97 27.26 1.37 26.06
C GLY A 97 27.07 1.85 24.62
N PHE A 98 25.91 1.61 24.01
CA PHE A 98 25.64 1.92 22.59
C PHE A 98 24.93 3.26 22.40
N HIS A 99 24.10 3.70 23.36
CA HIS A 99 23.43 5.00 23.29
C HIS A 99 23.69 5.82 24.56
N ALA A 100 23.99 7.10 24.38
CA ALA A 100 24.26 8.03 25.47
C ALA A 100 23.03 8.33 26.35
N HIS A 101 21.82 8.01 25.87
CA HIS A 101 20.57 8.36 26.54
C HIS A 101 19.88 7.16 27.17
N LYS A 102 19.33 7.37 28.37
CA LYS A 102 18.52 6.37 29.07
C LYS A 102 17.12 6.35 28.47
N ARG A 103 16.51 5.16 28.34
CA ARG A 103 15.17 4.99 27.78
C ARG A 103 14.10 5.45 28.75
N ILE A 104 13.18 6.28 28.28
CA ILE A 104 12.07 6.84 29.06
C ILE A 104 10.78 6.16 28.60
N PHE A 105 9.97 5.72 29.55
CA PHE A 105 8.63 5.17 29.33
C PHE A 105 7.64 5.94 30.19
N PHE A 106 6.49 6.30 29.63
CA PHE A 106 5.45 7.04 30.34
C PHE A 106 4.31 6.11 30.74
N SER A 107 3.59 6.47 31.80
CA SER A 107 2.35 5.78 32.14
C SER A 107 1.35 5.90 30.98
N ASN A 108 0.39 4.99 30.94
CA ASN A 108 -0.66 4.95 29.93
C ASN A 108 -1.61 6.16 29.94
N LYS A 109 -1.51 7.08 30.90
CA LYS A 109 -2.36 8.28 30.97
C LYS A 109 -2.17 9.21 29.77
N VAL A 110 -3.27 9.81 29.35
CA VAL A 110 -3.32 10.76 28.22
C VAL A 110 -3.12 12.17 28.74
N TYR A 111 -2.29 12.96 28.06
CA TYR A 111 -2.04 14.37 28.39
C TYR A 111 -1.86 15.21 27.13
N LEU A 112 -2.60 16.31 27.04
CA LEU A 112 -2.23 17.43 26.18
C LEU A 112 -0.92 18.07 26.69
N PRO A 113 -0.17 18.81 25.85
CA PRO A 113 1.05 19.48 26.30
C PRO A 113 0.83 20.38 27.52
N ASN A 114 -0.26 21.16 27.53
CA ASN A 114 -0.58 22.09 28.62
C ASN A 114 -0.99 21.37 29.93
N ASP A 115 -1.64 20.21 29.82
CA ASP A 115 -2.08 19.38 30.96
C ASP A 115 -0.99 18.43 31.47
N THR A 116 0.18 18.42 30.82
CA THR A 116 1.28 17.57 31.24
C THR A 116 1.71 17.92 32.67
N PRO A 117 1.71 16.96 33.61
CA PRO A 117 2.18 17.17 34.96
C PRO A 117 3.57 17.79 34.97
N VAL A 118 3.81 18.81 35.81
CA VAL A 118 5.07 19.58 35.82
C VAL A 118 6.30 18.68 35.91
N GLY A 119 6.23 17.62 36.73
CA GLY A 119 7.31 16.64 36.88
C GLY A 119 7.65 15.83 35.62
N LEU A 120 6.74 15.79 34.64
CA LEU A 120 6.89 15.06 33.38
C LEU A 120 7.20 15.96 32.19
N LYS A 121 6.97 17.29 32.26
CA LYS A 121 7.19 18.23 31.14
C LYS A 121 8.59 18.12 30.53
N ARG A 122 9.61 18.17 31.38
CA ARG A 122 11.01 18.02 30.94
C ARG A 122 11.30 16.65 30.31
N LEU A 123 10.67 15.59 30.79
CA LEU A 123 10.85 14.25 30.21
C LEU A 123 10.15 14.13 28.85
N ARG A 124 8.94 14.71 28.72
CA ARG A 124 8.17 14.77 27.47
C ARG A 124 8.99 15.44 26.37
N GLU A 125 9.51 16.63 26.63
CA GLU A 125 10.37 17.37 25.70
C GLU A 125 11.68 16.62 25.38
N LYS A 126 12.29 16.01 26.41
CA LYS A 126 13.54 15.28 26.26
C LYS A 126 13.39 14.02 25.40
N GLU A 127 12.27 13.31 25.47
CA GLU A 127 12.01 12.16 24.58
C GLU A 127 11.81 12.63 23.14
N LEU A 128 10.97 13.65 22.90
CA LEU A 128 10.76 14.20 21.56
C LEU A 128 12.05 14.73 20.93
N LYS A 129 12.94 15.35 21.72
CA LYS A 129 14.26 15.77 21.24
C LYS A 129 15.13 14.58 20.83
N GLN A 130 15.09 13.47 21.57
CA GLN A 130 15.83 12.26 21.21
C GLN A 130 15.27 11.60 19.94
N LEU A 131 13.95 11.55 19.79
CA LEU A 131 13.29 10.99 18.61
C LEU A 131 13.57 11.81 17.34
N ARG A 132 13.73 13.14 17.46
CA ARG A 132 14.16 14.01 16.35
C ARG A 132 15.64 13.84 16.00
N GLY A 133 16.48 13.58 17.01
CA GLY A 133 17.94 13.51 16.88
C GLY A 133 18.54 14.81 16.34
N ASN A 134 19.80 14.76 15.92
CA ASN A 134 20.45 15.87 15.22
C ASN A 134 20.61 15.57 13.72
N SER A 135 20.71 16.64 12.92
CA SER A 135 20.88 16.56 11.47
C SER A 135 22.14 15.83 11.03
N ASP A 136 23.14 15.69 11.91
CA ASP A 136 24.50 15.21 11.62
C ASP A 136 24.77 13.79 12.17
N ASP A 137 23.88 13.26 13.02
CA ASP A 137 24.02 11.92 13.59
C ASP A 137 23.96 10.83 12.50
N SER A 138 24.95 9.93 12.47
CA SER A 138 24.87 8.70 11.67
C SER A 138 23.71 7.82 12.15
N ARG A 139 23.26 6.89 11.30
CA ARG A 139 22.16 5.97 11.64
C ARG A 139 22.67 4.55 11.78
N THR A 140 22.28 3.94 12.87
CA THR A 140 22.54 2.54 13.21
C THR A 140 21.21 1.82 13.39
N THR A 141 21.19 0.50 13.22
CA THR A 141 19.95 -0.28 13.32
C THR A 141 19.28 -0.22 14.69
N SER A 142 19.96 0.28 15.71
CA SER A 142 19.45 0.43 17.07
C SER A 142 18.93 1.83 17.39
N ASP A 143 19.10 2.80 16.49
CA ASP A 143 18.62 4.17 16.67
C ASP A 143 17.10 4.28 16.53
N ARG A 144 16.51 5.23 17.28
CA ARG A 144 15.08 5.57 17.23
C ARG A 144 14.86 6.98 16.68
N ILE A 145 15.66 7.38 15.69
CA ILE A 145 15.68 8.76 15.20
C ILE A 145 14.87 8.86 13.89
N TYR A 146 13.80 9.65 13.94
CA TYR A 146 12.89 9.92 12.85
C TYR A 146 13.30 11.22 12.17
N ASP A 147 13.61 11.17 10.88
CA ASP A 147 14.02 12.34 10.11
C ASP A 147 13.68 12.12 8.62
N TYR A 148 13.66 13.20 7.84
CA TYR A 148 13.22 13.21 6.45
C TYR A 148 14.39 13.22 5.48
N ASP A 149 14.19 12.61 4.32
CA ASP A 149 15.08 12.75 3.18
C ASP A 149 14.31 12.52 1.88
N VAL A 150 14.92 12.89 0.76
CA VAL A 150 14.37 12.73 -0.59
C VAL A 150 14.59 11.29 -1.08
N TYR A 151 13.88 10.87 -2.13
CA TYR A 151 14.12 9.57 -2.78
C TYR A 151 15.34 9.69 -3.72
N ASN A 152 16.52 9.75 -3.12
CA ASN A 152 17.82 9.67 -3.80
C ASN A 152 18.51 8.32 -3.61
N ASP A 153 17.80 7.30 -3.12
CA ASP A 153 18.30 5.96 -2.81
C ASP A 153 17.78 4.87 -3.75
N LEU A 154 17.11 5.25 -4.84
CA LEU A 154 16.55 4.32 -5.83
C LEU A 154 17.53 3.98 -6.97
N GLY A 155 18.42 4.90 -7.32
CA GLY A 155 19.43 4.70 -8.36
C GLY A 155 20.68 3.97 -7.85
N ASN A 156 21.48 3.46 -8.78
CA ASN A 156 22.81 2.90 -8.48
C ASN A 156 23.83 3.25 -9.57
N PRO A 157 24.22 4.53 -9.70
CA PRO A 157 25.14 4.99 -10.74
C PRO A 157 26.51 4.28 -10.72
N ASP A 158 26.94 3.75 -9.57
CA ASP A 158 28.19 2.95 -9.46
C ASP A 158 28.15 1.65 -10.29
N LYS A 159 26.96 1.18 -10.70
CA LYS A 159 26.81 0.01 -11.57
C LYS A 159 26.79 0.32 -13.07
N GLY A 160 26.58 1.58 -13.46
CA GLY A 160 26.43 2.00 -14.86
C GLY A 160 25.29 2.99 -15.09
N ASP A 161 25.32 3.65 -16.25
CA ASP A 161 24.37 4.69 -16.65
C ASP A 161 22.91 4.20 -16.68
N GLU A 162 22.69 2.92 -16.99
CA GLU A 162 21.37 2.30 -17.02
C GLU A 162 20.71 2.19 -15.64
N PHE A 163 21.48 2.36 -14.55
CA PHE A 163 21.00 2.36 -13.17
C PHE A 163 20.87 3.77 -12.57
N VAL A 164 21.14 4.83 -13.34
CA VAL A 164 20.93 6.22 -12.91
C VAL A 164 19.43 6.51 -12.87
N ARG A 165 18.94 7.10 -11.78
CA ARG A 165 17.54 7.52 -11.63
C ARG A 165 17.48 8.96 -11.14
N PRO A 166 16.44 9.72 -11.53
CA PRO A 166 16.26 11.06 -11.00
C PRO A 166 15.96 11.02 -9.50
N ILE A 167 16.47 12.01 -8.77
CA ILE A 167 16.10 12.23 -7.38
C ILE A 167 14.66 12.75 -7.33
N LEU A 168 13.80 12.13 -6.52
CA LEU A 168 12.42 12.60 -6.31
C LEU A 168 12.29 13.28 -4.96
N GLY A 169 11.56 14.39 -4.90
CA GLY A 169 11.45 15.26 -3.73
C GLY A 169 12.16 16.61 -3.92
N ASN A 170 12.13 17.14 -5.15
CA ASN A 170 12.69 18.45 -5.50
C ASN A 170 11.75 19.22 -6.44
N GLN A 171 12.13 20.40 -6.89
CA GLN A 171 11.25 21.25 -7.71
C GLN A 171 10.90 20.66 -9.09
N SER A 172 11.79 19.88 -9.71
CA SER A 172 11.53 19.28 -11.03
C SER A 172 10.82 17.93 -10.94
N GLN A 173 10.98 17.23 -9.81
CA GLN A 173 10.30 15.98 -9.50
C GLN A 173 9.71 16.07 -8.08
N PRO A 174 8.59 16.80 -7.88
CA PRO A 174 7.94 16.91 -6.58
C PRO A 174 7.58 15.54 -6.02
N TYR A 175 7.86 15.29 -4.74
CA TYR A 175 7.52 14.00 -4.11
C TYR A 175 7.42 14.08 -2.59
N PRO A 176 6.63 13.22 -1.92
CA PRO A 176 6.70 13.05 -0.47
C PRO A 176 8.12 12.72 0.00
N ARG A 177 8.48 13.13 1.22
CA ARG A 177 9.73 12.71 1.86
C ARG A 177 9.59 11.30 2.44
N ARG A 178 10.73 10.61 2.53
CA ARG A 178 10.87 9.29 3.16
C ARG A 178 11.69 9.35 4.44
N CYS A 179 11.77 8.24 5.17
CA CYS A 179 12.66 8.10 6.30
C CYS A 179 14.14 8.22 5.90
N ARG A 180 14.85 9.16 6.54
CA ARG A 180 16.28 9.36 6.34
C ARG A 180 17.10 8.19 6.86
N SER A 181 17.94 7.61 6.01
CA SER A 181 18.81 6.48 6.33
C SER A 181 20.29 6.83 6.44
N LYS A 182 20.74 7.92 5.81
CA LYS A 182 22.11 8.43 5.93
C LYS A 182 23.23 7.42 5.62
N ARG A 183 23.00 6.51 4.69
CA ARG A 183 24.11 5.78 4.06
C ARG A 183 24.99 6.80 3.32
N PRO A 184 26.30 6.54 3.15
CA PRO A 184 27.17 7.44 2.41
C PRO A 184 26.67 7.59 0.97
N PRO A 185 27.05 8.66 0.26
CA PRO A 185 26.75 8.77 -1.16
C PRO A 185 27.43 7.66 -1.97
N THR A 186 26.99 7.47 -3.22
CA THR A 186 27.70 6.61 -4.18
C THR A 186 29.05 7.22 -4.54
N ASN A 187 29.94 6.41 -5.11
CA ASN A 187 31.26 6.90 -5.52
C ASN A 187 31.17 7.82 -6.76
N SER A 188 30.16 7.62 -7.59
CA SER A 188 29.92 8.32 -8.85
C SER A 188 29.06 9.58 -8.74
N ASP A 189 28.19 9.69 -7.73
CA ASP A 189 27.33 10.88 -7.53
C ASP A 189 27.12 11.18 -6.04
N VAL A 190 27.61 12.35 -5.61
CA VAL A 190 27.53 12.81 -4.22
C VAL A 190 26.10 13.07 -3.74
N ASN A 191 25.12 13.18 -4.64
CA ASN A 191 23.73 13.44 -4.31
C ASN A 191 22.89 12.17 -4.20
N VAL A 192 23.42 11.02 -4.63
CA VAL A 192 22.73 9.73 -4.62
C VAL A 192 23.20 8.90 -3.43
N GLU A 193 22.27 8.44 -2.61
CA GLU A 193 22.60 7.61 -1.45
C GLU A 193 22.97 6.19 -1.91
N SER A 194 24.03 5.63 -1.33
CA SER A 194 24.50 4.29 -1.70
C SER A 194 23.47 3.19 -1.40
N PRO A 195 23.46 2.08 -2.16
CA PRO A 195 22.55 0.97 -1.89
C PRO A 195 22.81 0.27 -0.56
N VAL A 196 21.80 -0.43 -0.05
CA VAL A 196 21.94 -1.32 1.12
C VAL A 196 22.97 -2.42 0.85
N SER A 197 23.84 -2.68 1.82
CA SER A 197 24.85 -3.74 1.76
C SER A 197 25.02 -4.43 3.12
N LYS A 198 25.84 -5.48 3.17
CA LYS A 198 26.19 -6.16 4.43
C LYS A 198 26.81 -5.21 5.46
N TYR A 199 27.53 -4.18 4.99
CA TYR A 199 28.22 -3.22 5.84
C TYR A 199 27.37 -1.98 6.14
N MET A 200 26.40 -1.68 5.28
CA MET A 200 25.47 -0.55 5.40
C MET A 200 24.03 -1.08 5.33
N PRO A 201 23.50 -1.63 6.43
CA PRO A 201 22.18 -2.25 6.43
C PRO A 201 21.06 -1.24 6.20
N LYS A 202 19.89 -1.75 5.83
CA LYS A 202 18.62 -0.99 5.82
C LYS A 202 18.42 -0.34 7.19
N TYR A 203 18.02 0.93 7.20
CA TYR A 203 17.67 1.66 8.40
C TYR A 203 16.19 2.04 8.40
N VAL A 204 15.56 1.73 9.53
CA VAL A 204 14.36 2.40 10.04
C VAL A 204 14.56 2.58 11.54
N PRO A 205 13.86 3.52 12.20
CA PRO A 205 13.85 3.60 13.65
C PRO A 205 13.56 2.24 14.27
N ARG A 206 14.32 1.84 15.29
CA ARG A 206 14.39 0.45 15.76
C ARG A 206 13.05 -0.19 16.11
N ASP A 207 12.09 0.61 16.59
CA ASP A 207 10.76 0.15 16.99
C ASP A 207 9.79 0.00 15.80
N GLU A 208 10.13 0.56 14.62
CA GLU A 208 9.39 0.38 13.37
C GLU A 208 9.78 -0.89 12.62
N ALA A 209 10.95 -1.44 12.93
CA ALA A 209 11.44 -2.67 12.31
C ALA A 209 10.50 -3.85 12.59
N PHE A 210 10.27 -4.67 11.58
CA PHE A 210 9.39 -5.84 11.66
C PHE A 210 9.70 -6.74 12.86
N GLY A 211 8.65 -7.21 13.52
CA GLY A 211 8.76 -8.31 14.46
C GLY A 211 9.10 -9.62 13.76
N ASP A 212 9.58 -10.61 14.52
CA ASP A 212 10.06 -11.90 13.98
C ASP A 212 9.03 -12.62 13.08
N LEU A 213 7.73 -12.53 13.40
CA LEU A 213 6.67 -13.16 12.62
C LEU A 213 6.46 -12.46 11.27
N LYS A 214 6.43 -11.13 11.27
CA LYS A 214 6.32 -10.32 10.05
C LYS A 214 7.55 -10.47 9.17
N GLU A 215 8.75 -10.44 9.77
CA GLU A 215 10.01 -10.69 9.07
C GLU A 215 9.97 -12.07 8.41
N LYS A 216 9.58 -13.14 9.13
CA LYS A 216 9.43 -14.49 8.53
C LYS A 216 8.43 -14.53 7.38
N ALA A 217 7.32 -13.78 7.46
CA ALA A 217 6.36 -13.69 6.37
C ALA A 217 6.97 -12.99 5.15
N ILE A 218 7.75 -11.92 5.38
CA ILE A 218 8.28 -10.98 4.37
C ILE A 218 9.81 -10.83 4.55
N THR A 219 10.60 -11.89 4.34
CA THR A 219 12.06 -11.76 4.45
C THR A 219 12.70 -11.36 3.14
N GLU A 220 13.73 -10.52 3.22
CA GLU A 220 14.69 -10.26 2.14
C GLU A 220 15.27 -11.56 1.55
N GLY A 221 15.39 -12.61 2.37
CA GLY A 221 15.83 -13.95 1.96
C GLY A 221 14.84 -14.66 1.03
N LYS A 222 13.52 -14.57 1.27
CA LYS A 222 12.49 -15.08 0.34
C LYS A 222 12.53 -14.33 -0.99
N TRP A 223 12.55 -12.99 -0.95
CA TRP A 223 12.69 -12.14 -2.14
C TRP A 223 13.96 -12.45 -2.94
N LYS A 224 15.11 -12.55 -2.27
CA LYS A 224 16.41 -12.87 -2.90
C LYS A 224 16.51 -14.31 -3.39
N ALA A 225 15.95 -15.29 -2.68
CA ALA A 225 15.92 -16.68 -3.12
C ALA A 225 15.14 -16.79 -4.43
N MET A 226 14.00 -16.09 -4.55
CA MET A 226 13.21 -16.01 -5.77
C MET A 226 13.95 -15.30 -6.91
N LEU A 227 14.61 -14.16 -6.64
CA LEU A 227 15.43 -13.44 -7.62
C LEU A 227 16.63 -14.27 -8.11
N ARG A 228 17.21 -15.13 -7.26
CA ARG A 228 18.40 -15.94 -7.59
C ARG A 228 18.06 -17.27 -8.24
N SER A 229 16.91 -17.87 -7.93
CA SER A 229 16.54 -19.19 -8.44
C SER A 229 15.94 -19.17 -9.86
N LEU A 230 15.36 -18.04 -10.29
CA LEU A 230 14.74 -17.90 -11.61
C LEU A 230 15.73 -17.54 -12.74
N VAL A 231 16.88 -16.92 -12.41
CA VAL A 231 17.76 -16.31 -13.42
C VAL A 231 18.72 -17.27 -14.13
N PRO A 232 19.40 -18.24 -13.46
CA PRO A 232 20.37 -19.09 -14.14
C PRO A 232 19.76 -20.32 -14.82
N THR A 233 18.76 -20.96 -14.19
CA THR A 233 18.23 -22.26 -14.65
C THR A 233 17.38 -22.14 -15.93
N LEU A 234 16.78 -20.98 -16.17
CA LEU A 234 15.98 -20.68 -17.37
C LEU A 234 16.83 -20.12 -18.52
N LYS A 235 17.80 -19.23 -18.23
CA LYS A 235 18.67 -18.64 -19.27
C LYS A 235 19.48 -19.67 -20.05
N GLN A 236 19.83 -20.81 -19.45
CA GLN A 236 20.61 -21.85 -20.11
C GLN A 236 19.77 -22.85 -20.94
N LYS A 237 18.44 -22.85 -20.82
CA LYS A 237 17.56 -23.82 -21.51
C LYS A 237 16.42 -23.24 -22.34
N VAL A 238 15.99 -22.00 -22.09
CA VAL A 238 15.07 -21.28 -23.00
C VAL A 238 15.78 -20.90 -24.31
N ALA A 239 17.11 -20.75 -24.28
CA ALA A 239 17.92 -20.66 -25.48
C ALA A 239 17.99 -21.97 -26.30
N ILE A 240 17.50 -23.10 -25.76
CA ILE A 240 17.61 -24.43 -26.39
C ILE A 240 16.24 -24.97 -26.85
N ASN A 241 15.11 -24.51 -26.29
CA ASN A 241 13.76 -24.81 -26.79
C ASN A 241 12.88 -23.55 -26.73
N GLY A 242 12.48 -23.02 -27.89
CA GLY A 242 11.59 -21.86 -28.04
C GLY A 242 10.12 -22.13 -27.70
N GLU A 243 9.83 -22.78 -26.58
CA GLU A 243 8.47 -23.21 -26.20
C GLU A 243 8.23 -23.03 -24.70
N ALA A 244 7.19 -22.29 -24.31
CA ALA A 244 6.70 -22.35 -22.93
C ALA A 244 5.19 -22.09 -22.79
N ILE A 245 4.59 -21.21 -23.60
CA ILE A 245 3.14 -20.93 -23.58
C ILE A 245 2.65 -20.90 -25.04
N LYS A 246 1.83 -21.88 -25.41
CA LYS A 246 1.23 -22.06 -26.74
C LYS A 246 -0.30 -21.91 -26.71
N SER A 247 -0.91 -22.01 -25.54
CA SER A 247 -2.35 -21.88 -25.35
C SER A 247 -2.70 -21.25 -24.01
N PHE A 248 -3.94 -20.79 -23.85
CA PHE A 248 -4.48 -20.39 -22.53
C PHE A 248 -4.46 -21.52 -21.49
N SER A 249 -4.51 -22.79 -21.93
CA SER A 249 -4.42 -23.95 -21.04
C SER A 249 -3.07 -24.01 -20.34
N ASP A 250 -1.99 -23.69 -21.04
CA ASP A 250 -0.63 -23.71 -20.46
C ASP A 250 -0.50 -22.72 -19.31
N ILE A 251 -1.14 -21.54 -19.41
CA ILE A 251 -1.19 -20.56 -18.31
C ILE A 251 -2.06 -21.07 -17.17
N THR A 252 -3.17 -21.72 -17.48
CA THR A 252 -4.10 -22.25 -16.47
C THR A 252 -3.49 -23.42 -15.70
N GLU A 253 -2.61 -24.20 -16.32
CA GLU A 253 -1.85 -25.29 -15.68
C GLU A 253 -0.92 -24.82 -14.57
N LEU A 254 -0.54 -23.53 -14.54
CA LEU A 254 0.26 -22.94 -13.44
C LEU A 254 -0.42 -23.04 -12.07
N TYR A 255 -1.75 -23.22 -12.04
CA TYR A 255 -2.58 -23.13 -10.83
C TYR A 255 -3.27 -24.44 -10.44
N LYS A 256 -3.09 -25.53 -11.20
CA LYS A 256 -3.73 -26.82 -10.89
C LYS A 256 -3.01 -27.48 -9.71
N GLU A 257 -3.77 -27.85 -8.66
CA GLU A 257 -3.26 -28.33 -7.35
C GLU A 257 -2.46 -29.65 -7.36
N SER A 258 -2.27 -30.32 -8.50
CA SER A 258 -1.73 -31.68 -8.56
C SER A 258 -0.65 -31.83 -9.63
N LEU A 259 0.55 -31.35 -9.32
CA LEU A 259 1.73 -32.05 -9.81
C LEU A 259 1.97 -33.23 -8.85
N PRO A 260 1.80 -34.50 -9.29
CA PRO A 260 1.99 -35.64 -8.39
C PRO A 260 3.43 -35.66 -7.84
N PRO A 261 3.63 -36.06 -6.57
CA PRO A 261 4.97 -36.31 -6.06
C PRO A 261 5.63 -37.40 -6.91
N PHE A 262 6.84 -37.14 -7.38
CA PHE A 262 7.61 -38.13 -8.14
C PHE A 262 8.02 -39.25 -7.17
N GLU A 263 7.51 -40.47 -7.38
CA GLU A 263 8.06 -41.66 -6.75
C GLU A 263 9.43 -41.96 -7.38
N GLU A 264 10.49 -42.03 -6.57
CA GLU A 264 11.80 -42.49 -7.04
C GLU A 264 11.71 -43.96 -7.43
N GLY A 265 11.44 -44.23 -8.72
CA GLY A 265 11.53 -45.58 -9.28
C GLY A 265 10.48 -46.00 -10.32
N GLY A 266 9.62 -45.11 -10.83
CA GLY A 266 8.66 -45.45 -11.88
C GLY A 266 9.11 -45.02 -13.27
N ASP A 267 9.49 -45.98 -14.11
CA ASP A 267 9.78 -45.77 -15.53
C ASP A 267 8.46 -45.70 -16.35
N GLU A 268 8.50 -44.93 -17.45
CA GLU A 268 7.59 -45.00 -18.61
C GLU A 268 6.07 -44.67 -18.44
N CYS A 269 5.70 -43.44 -18.05
CA CYS A 269 4.49 -42.79 -18.61
C CYS A 269 4.38 -41.26 -18.37
N TRP A 270 5.31 -40.44 -18.90
CA TRP A 270 5.09 -38.99 -19.03
C TRP A 270 5.89 -38.40 -20.20
N GLU A 271 5.63 -38.88 -21.42
CA GLU A 271 6.25 -38.29 -22.62
C GLU A 271 5.50 -37.05 -23.15
N LYS A 272 4.37 -36.65 -22.55
CA LYS A 272 3.65 -35.42 -22.91
C LYS A 272 3.72 -34.38 -21.80
N GLY A 273 4.59 -33.38 -21.93
CA GLY A 273 4.46 -32.13 -21.16
C GLY A 273 5.79 -31.47 -20.82
N GLY A 274 6.17 -30.45 -21.60
CA GLY A 274 7.35 -29.61 -21.34
C GLY A 274 7.19 -28.72 -20.11
N LEU A 275 6.01 -28.08 -19.96
CA LEU A 275 5.75 -27.11 -18.89
C LEU A 275 5.62 -27.76 -17.48
N PRO A 276 4.86 -28.86 -17.28
CA PRO A 276 4.76 -29.50 -15.96
C PRO A 276 6.09 -30.09 -15.47
N LYS A 277 6.92 -30.65 -16.39
CA LYS A 277 8.28 -31.10 -16.11
C LYS A 277 9.17 -29.95 -15.63
N LEU A 278 9.07 -28.78 -16.27
CA LEU A 278 9.82 -27.58 -15.91
C LEU A 278 9.42 -27.04 -14.54
N LEU A 279 8.11 -26.94 -14.26
CA LEU A 279 7.57 -26.48 -12.96
C LEU A 279 7.98 -27.42 -11.82
N ASN A 280 7.83 -28.73 -12.00
CA ASN A 280 8.27 -29.73 -11.02
C ASN A 280 9.76 -29.63 -10.69
N LYS A 281 10.58 -29.38 -11.71
CA LYS A 281 12.01 -29.17 -11.52
C LYS A 281 12.29 -27.90 -10.71
N MET A 282 11.61 -26.78 -11.00
CA MET A 282 11.76 -25.54 -10.22
C MET A 282 11.32 -25.71 -8.77
N ILE A 283 10.20 -26.41 -8.53
CA ILE A 283 9.72 -26.75 -7.18
C ILE A 283 10.78 -27.56 -6.42
N LYS A 284 11.43 -28.55 -7.08
CA LYS A 284 12.49 -29.36 -6.46
C LYS A 284 13.75 -28.54 -6.12
N GLU A 285 14.12 -27.60 -6.98
CA GLU A 285 15.32 -26.78 -6.80
C GLU A 285 15.13 -25.63 -5.80
N CYS A 286 13.89 -25.14 -5.63
CA CYS A 286 13.60 -23.92 -4.87
C CYS A 286 12.75 -24.14 -3.61
N GLY A 287 12.17 -25.34 -3.44
CA GLY A 287 11.25 -25.67 -2.35
C GLY A 287 9.78 -25.43 -2.71
N GLN A 288 8.89 -26.26 -2.13
CA GLN A 288 7.44 -26.22 -2.39
C GLN A 288 6.78 -24.91 -1.95
N ASP A 289 7.28 -24.25 -0.90
CA ASP A 289 6.71 -23.03 -0.34
C ASP A 289 6.82 -21.80 -1.26
N VAL A 290 7.65 -21.86 -2.32
CA VAL A 290 7.90 -20.72 -3.24
C VAL A 290 7.01 -20.75 -4.48
N PHE A 291 6.54 -21.94 -4.88
CA PHE A 291 5.87 -22.16 -6.18
C PHE A 291 4.52 -22.89 -6.07
N LYS A 292 3.94 -23.01 -4.88
CA LYS A 292 2.55 -23.45 -4.73
C LYS A 292 1.63 -22.23 -4.79
N PHE A 293 0.82 -22.17 -5.84
CA PHE A 293 -0.08 -21.07 -6.14
C PHE A 293 -1.52 -21.56 -6.10
N ASP A 294 -2.31 -21.01 -5.20
CA ASP A 294 -3.76 -21.24 -5.23
C ASP A 294 -4.36 -20.59 -6.46
N SER A 295 -5.40 -21.19 -7.04
CA SER A 295 -6.09 -20.61 -8.19
C SER A 295 -6.56 -19.18 -7.90
N PRO A 296 -6.15 -18.18 -8.71
CA PRO A 296 -6.65 -16.82 -8.58
C PRO A 296 -8.18 -16.77 -8.60
N LYS A 297 -8.75 -15.81 -7.86
CA LYS A 297 -10.20 -15.66 -7.69
C LYS A 297 -10.95 -15.53 -9.02
N LEU A 298 -10.29 -15.01 -10.06
CA LEU A 298 -10.81 -14.92 -11.43
C LEU A 298 -11.08 -16.28 -12.12
N ILE A 299 -10.31 -17.31 -11.79
CA ILE A 299 -10.39 -18.63 -12.45
C ILE A 299 -10.78 -19.76 -11.49
N SER A 300 -10.90 -19.48 -10.20
CA SER A 300 -11.22 -20.43 -9.12
C SER A 300 -12.57 -21.17 -9.23
N ARG A 301 -13.46 -20.79 -10.16
CA ARG A 301 -14.77 -21.42 -10.38
C ARG A 301 -14.86 -22.21 -11.71
N ASP A 302 -13.72 -22.62 -12.27
CA ASP A 302 -13.62 -23.51 -13.44
C ASP A 302 -14.27 -23.02 -14.74
N ILE A 303 -14.40 -21.69 -14.95
CA ILE A 303 -14.83 -21.12 -16.23
C ILE A 303 -13.83 -20.07 -16.74
N PRO A 304 -12.64 -20.47 -17.25
CA PRO A 304 -11.64 -19.54 -17.76
C PRO A 304 -12.14 -18.62 -18.89
N SER A 305 -13.12 -19.06 -19.69
CA SER A 305 -13.71 -18.22 -20.75
C SER A 305 -14.54 -17.05 -20.21
N CYS A 306 -15.08 -17.13 -18.98
CA CYS A 306 -15.88 -16.05 -18.38
C CYS A 306 -15.04 -14.83 -18.01
N CYS A 307 -13.75 -14.98 -17.72
CA CYS A 307 -12.92 -13.87 -17.27
C CYS A 307 -12.42 -12.95 -18.41
N LEU A 308 -12.48 -13.40 -19.66
CA LEU A 308 -12.10 -12.61 -20.84
C LEU A 308 -13.27 -11.79 -21.42
N ARG A 309 -14.47 -11.87 -20.83
CA ARG A 309 -15.65 -11.14 -21.30
C ARG A 309 -15.54 -9.63 -21.05
N ASP A 310 -16.29 -8.87 -21.83
CA ASP A 310 -16.30 -7.40 -21.75
C ASP A 310 -16.89 -6.88 -20.45
N ASP A 311 -17.94 -7.53 -19.97
CA ASP A 311 -18.60 -7.17 -18.72
C ASP A 311 -17.73 -7.47 -17.50
N GLU A 312 -16.80 -8.43 -17.58
CA GLU A 312 -15.83 -8.65 -16.51
C GLU A 312 -14.81 -7.52 -16.42
N LEU A 313 -14.37 -6.94 -17.54
CA LEU A 313 -13.55 -5.71 -17.51
C LEU A 313 -14.31 -4.58 -16.80
N GLY A 314 -15.56 -4.33 -17.20
CA GLY A 314 -16.41 -3.31 -16.56
C GLY A 314 -16.64 -3.57 -15.07
N ARG A 315 -16.87 -4.82 -14.68
CA ARG A 315 -17.04 -5.22 -13.27
C ARG A 315 -15.77 -5.03 -12.46
N LEU A 316 -14.61 -5.46 -12.97
CA LEU A 316 -13.32 -5.33 -12.27
C LEU A 316 -12.88 -3.86 -12.12
N THR A 317 -13.36 -2.97 -12.98
CA THR A 317 -13.20 -1.52 -12.81
C THR A 317 -13.95 -0.97 -11.58
N LEU A 318 -14.97 -1.68 -11.07
CA LEU A 318 -15.72 -1.32 -9.86
C LEU A 318 -15.37 -2.18 -8.63
N ALA A 319 -14.95 -3.43 -8.87
CA ALA A 319 -14.85 -4.47 -7.85
C ALA A 319 -13.58 -5.35 -7.96
N GLY A 320 -12.59 -4.90 -8.74
CA GLY A 320 -11.30 -5.58 -8.89
C GLY A 320 -10.23 -5.00 -7.96
N MET A 321 -8.96 -5.19 -8.34
CA MET A 321 -7.80 -4.67 -7.59
C MET A 321 -7.59 -3.16 -7.72
N ASN A 322 -8.17 -2.52 -8.74
CA ASN A 322 -8.09 -1.07 -8.93
C ASN A 322 -9.47 -0.45 -9.16
N PRO A 323 -10.31 -0.39 -8.12
CA PRO A 323 -11.65 0.15 -8.25
C PRO A 323 -11.69 1.69 -8.24
N LEU A 324 -10.57 2.41 -8.35
CA LEU A 324 -10.50 3.85 -8.08
C LEU A 324 -10.33 4.74 -9.31
N SER A 325 -9.96 4.18 -10.47
CA SER A 325 -9.63 4.99 -11.66
C SER A 325 -10.83 5.41 -12.49
N ILE A 326 -11.99 4.77 -12.33
CA ILE A 326 -13.16 5.09 -13.14
C ILE A 326 -13.73 6.46 -12.78
N GLU A 327 -14.07 7.22 -13.81
CA GLU A 327 -14.71 8.52 -13.69
C GLU A 327 -15.98 8.57 -14.54
N ARG A 328 -16.90 9.45 -14.18
CA ARG A 328 -18.02 9.80 -15.05
C ARG A 328 -17.51 10.61 -16.23
N LEU A 329 -17.93 10.25 -17.44
CA LEU A 329 -17.61 11.02 -18.64
C LEU A 329 -18.39 12.34 -18.61
N LYS A 330 -17.67 13.47 -18.66
CA LYS A 330 -18.26 14.81 -18.59
C LYS A 330 -18.47 15.47 -19.95
N VAL A 331 -17.57 15.17 -20.91
CA VAL A 331 -17.56 15.75 -22.25
C VAL A 331 -17.15 14.66 -23.23
N PHE A 332 -17.73 14.66 -24.43
CA PHE A 332 -17.33 13.79 -25.53
C PHE A 332 -17.08 14.62 -26.80
N PRO A 333 -16.01 14.34 -27.57
CA PRO A 333 -14.94 13.40 -27.24
C PRO A 333 -14.11 13.85 -26.01
N PRO A 334 -13.41 12.92 -25.30
CA PRO A 334 -12.59 13.28 -24.15
C PRO A 334 -11.47 14.26 -24.51
N VAL A 335 -11.15 15.15 -23.58
CA VAL A 335 -10.17 16.24 -23.77
C VAL A 335 -8.93 15.98 -22.93
N SER A 336 -7.74 16.15 -23.54
CA SER A 336 -6.45 16.11 -22.84
C SER A 336 -6.08 17.48 -22.28
N ASN A 337 -5.40 17.50 -21.14
CA ASN A 337 -4.78 18.69 -20.55
C ASN A 337 -3.29 18.80 -20.87
N LEU A 338 -2.73 17.89 -21.67
CA LEU A 338 -1.34 17.96 -22.09
C LEU A 338 -1.10 19.13 -23.05
N ASP A 339 0.04 19.80 -22.89
CA ASP A 339 0.42 20.96 -23.70
C ASP A 339 0.61 20.54 -25.19
N PRO A 340 -0.26 21.02 -26.11
CA PRO A 340 -0.16 20.65 -27.52
C PRO A 340 1.13 21.11 -28.19
N SER A 341 1.80 22.14 -27.64
CA SER A 341 3.09 22.61 -28.16
C SER A 341 4.23 21.61 -27.88
N ILE A 342 4.07 20.74 -26.88
CA ILE A 342 5.05 19.71 -26.50
C ILE A 342 4.68 18.36 -27.13
N TYR A 343 3.39 18.00 -27.10
CA TYR A 343 2.94 16.65 -27.44
C TYR A 343 2.19 16.53 -28.78
N GLY A 344 2.01 17.64 -29.51
CA GLY A 344 1.22 17.70 -30.75
C GLY A 344 -0.29 17.84 -30.50
N PRO A 345 -1.15 17.83 -31.53
CA PRO A 345 -2.60 17.83 -31.37
C PRO A 345 -3.11 16.71 -30.47
N GLN A 346 -3.80 17.09 -29.39
CA GLN A 346 -4.29 16.16 -28.38
C GLN A 346 -5.76 15.75 -28.58
N ASP A 347 -6.38 16.11 -29.71
CA ASP A 347 -7.76 15.74 -30.03
C ASP A 347 -7.94 14.22 -29.99
N SER A 348 -8.95 13.74 -29.26
CA SER A 348 -9.25 12.31 -29.20
C SER A 348 -9.73 11.81 -30.57
N ALA A 349 -9.32 10.60 -30.92
CA ALA A 349 -9.76 9.89 -32.12
C ALA A 349 -11.15 9.25 -31.97
N LEU A 350 -11.76 9.32 -30.77
CA LEU A 350 -13.12 8.85 -30.51
C LEU A 350 -14.14 9.72 -31.25
N LYS A 351 -15.11 9.06 -31.89
CA LYS A 351 -16.20 9.72 -32.62
C LYS A 351 -17.56 9.15 -32.21
N GLU A 352 -18.61 9.96 -32.35
CA GLU A 352 -19.95 9.58 -31.91
C GLU A 352 -20.46 8.33 -32.65
N GLU A 353 -20.14 8.18 -33.93
CA GLU A 353 -20.60 7.06 -34.76
C GLU A 353 -20.08 5.71 -34.25
N GLN A 354 -18.98 5.71 -33.50
CA GLN A 354 -18.38 4.50 -32.92
C GLN A 354 -19.11 4.00 -31.67
N ILE A 355 -19.83 4.88 -30.96
CA ILE A 355 -20.45 4.54 -29.67
C ILE A 355 -21.97 4.60 -29.69
N ILE A 356 -22.58 5.34 -30.62
CA ILE A 356 -24.03 5.62 -30.62
C ILE A 356 -24.91 4.37 -30.66
N CYS A 357 -24.45 3.31 -31.34
CA CYS A 357 -25.17 2.03 -31.42
C CYS A 357 -25.26 1.28 -30.08
N HIS A 358 -24.50 1.70 -29.06
CA HIS A 358 -24.49 1.12 -27.72
C HIS A 358 -25.34 1.90 -26.71
N LEU A 359 -25.97 3.02 -27.11
CA LEU A 359 -26.65 3.94 -26.20
C LEU A 359 -28.18 3.78 -26.15
N ASN A 360 -28.71 2.62 -26.57
CA ASN A 360 -30.15 2.32 -26.51
C ASN A 360 -31.05 3.41 -27.14
N GLY A 361 -30.58 4.08 -28.20
CA GLY A 361 -31.31 5.13 -28.91
C GLY A 361 -31.11 6.55 -28.36
N MET A 362 -30.35 6.73 -27.27
CA MET A 362 -29.93 8.05 -26.80
C MET A 362 -28.86 8.65 -27.72
N SER A 363 -28.83 9.98 -27.81
CA SER A 363 -27.64 10.68 -28.29
C SER A 363 -26.50 10.60 -27.26
N VAL A 364 -25.26 10.86 -27.68
CA VAL A 364 -24.11 10.91 -26.77
C VAL A 364 -24.33 11.96 -25.68
N GLN A 365 -24.84 13.13 -26.04
CA GLN A 365 -25.13 14.21 -25.09
C GLN A 365 -26.19 13.81 -24.06
N GLN A 366 -27.29 13.16 -24.50
CA GLN A 366 -28.30 12.63 -23.58
C GLN A 366 -27.71 11.60 -22.61
N ALA A 367 -26.89 10.68 -23.11
CA ALA A 367 -26.25 9.67 -22.27
C ALA A 367 -25.29 10.29 -21.23
N ILE A 368 -24.62 11.40 -21.54
CA ILE A 368 -23.81 12.16 -20.56
C ILE A 368 -24.70 12.82 -19.50
N GLU A 369 -25.76 13.48 -19.93
CA GLU A 369 -26.72 14.19 -19.04
C GLU A 369 -27.44 13.23 -18.09
N GLU A 370 -27.77 12.02 -18.57
CA GLU A 370 -28.37 10.96 -17.77
C GLU A 370 -27.35 10.13 -16.96
N ASN A 371 -26.07 10.54 -16.94
CA ASN A 371 -24.98 9.88 -16.22
C ASN A 371 -24.79 8.39 -16.62
N LYS A 372 -24.99 8.08 -17.90
CA LYS A 372 -24.85 6.74 -18.47
C LYS A 372 -23.47 6.43 -19.02
N LEU A 373 -22.60 7.43 -19.19
CA LEU A 373 -21.25 7.26 -19.74
C LEU A 373 -20.15 7.48 -18.69
N PHE A 374 -19.16 6.58 -18.72
CA PHE A 374 -18.01 6.55 -17.81
C PHE A 374 -16.73 6.33 -18.60
N ILE A 375 -15.58 6.66 -18.00
CA ILE A 375 -14.28 6.60 -18.65
C ILE A 375 -13.18 6.11 -17.70
N LEU A 376 -12.31 5.25 -18.22
CA LEU A 376 -10.94 5.09 -17.71
C LEU A 376 -10.01 5.90 -18.61
N ASP A 377 -9.43 6.98 -18.09
CA ASP A 377 -8.54 7.85 -18.84
C ASP A 377 -7.10 7.76 -18.32
N TYR A 378 -6.26 7.06 -19.08
CA TYR A 378 -4.83 6.91 -18.81
C TYR A 378 -3.97 7.67 -19.82
N HIS A 379 -4.59 8.47 -20.68
CA HIS A 379 -3.90 9.16 -21.76
C HIS A 379 -2.85 10.13 -21.20
N ASP A 380 -3.28 11.06 -20.36
CA ASP A 380 -2.42 12.14 -19.86
C ASP A 380 -1.32 11.64 -18.91
N VAL A 381 -1.55 10.50 -18.24
CA VAL A 381 -0.54 9.85 -17.38
C VAL A 381 0.64 9.37 -18.19
N TYR A 382 0.37 8.64 -19.27
CA TYR A 382 1.38 7.81 -19.91
C TYR A 382 1.91 8.38 -21.21
N LEU A 383 1.14 9.18 -21.95
CA LEU A 383 1.59 9.77 -23.22
C LEU A 383 2.98 10.45 -23.09
N PRO A 384 3.28 11.21 -22.02
CA PRO A 384 4.59 11.84 -21.86
C PRO A 384 5.79 10.88 -21.79
N PHE A 385 5.56 9.61 -21.43
CA PHE A 385 6.61 8.62 -21.19
C PHE A 385 6.72 7.57 -22.30
N LEU A 386 5.77 7.54 -23.24
CA LEU A 386 5.64 6.44 -24.19
C LEU A 386 6.82 6.26 -25.14
N ASP A 387 7.53 7.31 -25.52
CA ASP A 387 8.71 7.17 -26.39
C ASP A 387 9.81 6.37 -25.68
N ARG A 388 10.08 6.68 -24.40
CA ARG A 388 11.06 5.96 -23.57
C ARG A 388 10.60 4.53 -23.26
N ILE A 389 9.31 4.37 -22.93
CA ILE A 389 8.73 3.06 -22.66
C ILE A 389 8.80 2.15 -23.90
N ASN A 390 8.38 2.65 -25.06
CA ASN A 390 8.35 1.87 -26.29
C ASN A 390 9.73 1.64 -26.91
N ALA A 391 10.74 2.42 -26.53
CA ALA A 391 12.14 2.13 -26.86
C ALA A 391 12.68 0.89 -26.13
N HIS A 392 12.06 0.47 -25.02
CA HIS A 392 12.45 -0.75 -24.32
C HIS A 392 12.23 -1.99 -25.21
N PRO A 393 13.18 -2.95 -25.28
CA PRO A 393 13.11 -4.06 -26.22
C PRO A 393 11.88 -4.96 -26.03
N THR A 394 11.40 -5.11 -24.80
CA THR A 394 10.31 -6.04 -24.45
C THR A 394 9.07 -5.37 -23.84
N LYS A 395 8.99 -4.04 -23.82
CA LYS A 395 7.80 -3.32 -23.33
C LYS A 395 7.20 -2.52 -24.47
N LYS A 396 5.89 -2.63 -24.64
CA LYS A 396 5.10 -1.89 -25.63
C LYS A 396 3.80 -1.44 -24.98
N ALA A 397 3.47 -0.17 -25.16
CA ALA A 397 2.33 0.44 -24.53
C ALA A 397 1.72 1.55 -25.39
N TYR A 398 0.43 1.73 -25.18
CA TYR A 398 -0.34 2.90 -25.59
C TYR A 398 -0.70 3.70 -24.34
N ALA A 399 -1.08 4.95 -24.55
CA ALA A 399 -1.81 5.75 -23.58
C ALA A 399 -3.29 5.56 -23.93
N THR A 400 -4.04 4.94 -23.01
CA THR A 400 -5.38 4.42 -23.32
C THR A 400 -6.49 5.30 -22.77
N ARG A 401 -7.61 5.38 -23.50
CA ARG A 401 -8.90 5.84 -22.97
C ARG A 401 -9.97 4.80 -23.25
N THR A 402 -10.75 4.41 -22.25
CA THR A 402 -11.82 3.42 -22.42
C THR A 402 -13.16 4.01 -22.02
N ILE A 403 -14.12 4.00 -22.94
CA ILE A 403 -15.49 4.45 -22.69
C ILE A 403 -16.34 3.26 -22.25
N PHE A 404 -17.12 3.46 -21.19
CA PHE A 404 -18.09 2.51 -20.67
C PHE A 404 -19.49 3.11 -20.71
N VAL A 405 -20.49 2.25 -20.95
CA VAL A 405 -21.90 2.56 -20.73
C VAL A 405 -22.40 1.82 -19.48
N LEU A 406 -23.16 2.51 -18.64
CA LEU A 406 -23.94 1.91 -17.56
C LEU A 406 -25.23 1.33 -18.13
N THR A 407 -25.34 0.02 -18.09
CA THR A 407 -26.51 -0.70 -18.59
C THR A 407 -27.71 -0.53 -17.66
N ASP A 408 -28.91 -0.83 -18.16
CA ASP A 408 -30.14 -0.83 -17.34
C ASP A 408 -30.11 -1.89 -16.23
N MET A 409 -29.16 -2.84 -16.31
CA MET A 409 -28.92 -3.85 -15.27
C MET A 409 -27.95 -3.38 -14.18
N GLY A 410 -27.47 -2.13 -14.23
CA GLY A 410 -26.56 -1.56 -13.23
C GLY A 410 -25.09 -1.98 -13.36
N SER A 411 -24.71 -2.64 -14.47
CA SER A 411 -23.32 -3.04 -14.75
C SER A 411 -22.70 -2.16 -15.84
N LEU A 412 -21.36 -2.02 -15.81
CA LEU A 412 -20.59 -1.32 -16.84
C LEU A 412 -20.25 -2.24 -18.01
N LYS A 413 -20.40 -1.73 -19.22
CA LYS A 413 -19.96 -2.38 -20.45
C LYS A 413 -18.97 -1.48 -21.21
N PRO A 414 -17.75 -1.92 -21.52
CA PRO A 414 -16.84 -1.17 -22.38
C PRO A 414 -17.37 -1.13 -23.81
N ILE A 415 -17.32 0.05 -24.45
CA ILE A 415 -17.90 0.30 -25.78
C ILE A 415 -16.92 0.91 -26.78
N ALA A 416 -15.80 1.47 -26.33
CA ALA A 416 -14.71 1.92 -27.19
C ALA A 416 -13.40 2.03 -26.40
N ILE A 417 -12.28 1.76 -27.06
CA ILE A 417 -10.93 1.97 -26.52
C ILE A 417 -10.13 2.78 -27.53
N GLU A 418 -9.66 3.95 -27.11
CA GLU A 418 -8.65 4.74 -27.83
C GLU A 418 -7.25 4.28 -27.41
N LEU A 419 -6.40 4.04 -28.40
CA LEU A 419 -5.00 3.67 -28.25
C LEU A 419 -4.14 4.78 -28.87
N SER A 420 -3.48 5.57 -28.02
CA SER A 420 -2.68 6.71 -28.44
C SER A 420 -1.18 6.47 -28.30
N LEU A 421 -0.42 6.95 -29.28
CA LEU A 421 1.04 7.00 -29.34
C LEU A 421 1.48 8.45 -29.59
N PRO A 422 2.70 8.83 -29.20
CA PRO A 422 3.25 10.14 -29.57
C PRO A 422 3.40 10.26 -31.09
N GLU A 423 3.16 11.46 -31.64
CA GLU A 423 3.08 11.69 -33.09
C GLU A 423 4.41 11.60 -33.86
N LYS A 424 5.56 11.46 -33.18
CA LYS A 424 6.87 11.58 -33.82
C LYS A 424 7.20 10.41 -34.77
N ASN A 425 7.47 10.73 -36.04
CA ASN A 425 8.20 9.93 -37.03
C ASN A 425 7.78 8.43 -37.11
N ARG A 426 6.48 8.13 -37.20
CA ARG A 426 5.98 6.76 -37.41
C ARG A 426 5.38 6.60 -38.81
N ASN A 427 5.61 5.43 -39.41
CA ASN A 427 5.01 5.00 -40.68
C ASN A 427 3.53 4.53 -40.50
N GLY A 428 2.76 5.16 -39.62
CA GLY A 428 1.39 4.75 -39.28
C GLY A 428 0.66 5.77 -38.39
N PRO A 429 -0.65 5.58 -38.17
CA PRO A 429 -1.46 6.53 -37.39
C PRO A 429 -1.03 6.58 -35.92
N SER A 430 -0.91 7.79 -35.37
CA SER A 430 -0.56 8.02 -33.96
C SER A 430 -1.66 7.61 -32.99
N LYS A 431 -2.92 7.59 -33.44
CA LYS A 431 -4.09 7.22 -32.64
C LYS A 431 -4.95 6.24 -33.42
N ARG A 432 -5.55 5.28 -32.72
CA ARG A 432 -6.56 4.38 -33.28
C ARG A 432 -7.63 4.07 -32.24
N VAL A 433 -8.85 3.80 -32.71
CA VAL A 433 -9.95 3.33 -31.87
C VAL A 433 -10.25 1.87 -32.20
N VAL A 434 -10.41 1.05 -31.18
CA VAL A 434 -11.00 -0.29 -31.30
C VAL A 434 -12.35 -0.30 -30.60
N THR A 435 -13.32 -1.02 -31.18
CA THR A 435 -14.69 -1.15 -30.69
C THR A 435 -15.03 -2.62 -30.41
N PRO A 436 -16.13 -2.91 -29.70
CA PRO A 436 -16.61 -4.27 -29.52
C PRO A 436 -16.70 -5.03 -30.86
N PRO A 437 -16.38 -6.33 -30.85
CA PRO A 437 -16.12 -7.08 -32.08
C PRO A 437 -17.39 -7.35 -32.89
N VAL A 438 -17.22 -7.36 -34.22
CA VAL A 438 -18.28 -7.68 -35.20
C VAL A 438 -17.93 -8.89 -36.07
N ASP A 439 -16.67 -9.33 -36.01
CA ASP A 439 -16.14 -10.50 -36.72
C ASP A 439 -15.01 -11.18 -35.93
N ALA A 440 -14.44 -12.24 -36.47
CA ALA A 440 -13.36 -13.00 -35.82
C ALA A 440 -12.07 -12.18 -35.63
N THR A 441 -11.70 -11.34 -36.60
CA THR A 441 -10.46 -10.56 -36.53
C THR A 441 -10.56 -9.44 -35.48
N THR A 442 -11.67 -8.72 -35.48
CA THR A 442 -11.97 -7.65 -34.53
C THR A 442 -12.10 -8.17 -33.09
N CYS A 443 -12.50 -9.44 -32.89
CA CYS A 443 -12.47 -10.10 -31.57
C CYS A 443 -11.07 -10.04 -30.93
N TRP A 444 -10.04 -10.37 -31.70
CA TRP A 444 -8.66 -10.39 -31.20
C TRP A 444 -8.07 -8.98 -31.07
N LEU A 445 -8.38 -8.07 -31.99
CA LEU A 445 -7.97 -6.67 -31.87
C LEU A 445 -8.58 -6.01 -30.61
N TRP A 446 -9.85 -6.30 -30.33
CA TRP A 446 -10.53 -5.85 -29.12
C TRP A 446 -9.89 -6.45 -27.85
N LEU A 447 -9.57 -7.75 -27.86
CA LEU A 447 -8.90 -8.41 -26.74
C LEU A 447 -7.51 -7.82 -26.46
N LEU A 448 -6.71 -7.55 -27.51
CA LEU A 448 -5.42 -6.85 -27.39
C LEU A 448 -5.60 -5.42 -26.84
N GLY A 449 -6.62 -4.70 -27.31
CA GLY A 449 -6.99 -3.38 -26.78
C GLY A 449 -7.27 -3.42 -25.28
N LYS A 450 -8.13 -4.34 -24.84
CA LYS A 450 -8.43 -4.55 -23.41
C LYS A 450 -7.18 -4.90 -22.60
N ALA A 451 -6.30 -5.74 -23.14
CA ALA A 451 -5.05 -6.09 -22.48
C ALA A 451 -4.12 -4.87 -22.29
N HIS A 452 -4.04 -3.96 -23.27
CA HIS A 452 -3.33 -2.69 -23.11
C HIS A 452 -3.97 -1.77 -22.06
N VAL A 453 -5.31 -1.71 -22.00
CA VAL A 453 -6.03 -0.97 -20.94
C VAL A 453 -5.69 -1.55 -19.57
N CYS A 454 -5.75 -2.88 -19.41
CA CYS A 454 -5.38 -3.56 -18.17
C CYS A 454 -3.91 -3.33 -17.78
N SER A 455 -3.00 -3.23 -18.77
CA SER A 455 -1.60 -2.91 -18.52
C SER A 455 -1.41 -1.47 -18.02
N ASN A 456 -2.08 -0.48 -18.64
CA ASN A 456 -2.10 0.89 -18.13
C ASN A 456 -2.70 0.93 -16.71
N ASP A 457 -3.83 0.25 -16.51
CA ASP A 457 -4.51 0.16 -15.21
C ASP A 457 -3.63 -0.46 -14.13
N ALA A 458 -2.85 -1.48 -14.46
CA ALA A 458 -1.87 -2.07 -13.53
C ALA A 458 -0.79 -1.06 -13.13
N GLY A 459 -0.30 -0.24 -14.06
CA GLY A 459 0.64 0.84 -13.73
C GLY A 459 0.02 1.90 -12.81
N ALA A 460 -1.22 2.31 -13.08
CA ALA A 460 -1.91 3.35 -12.31
C ALA A 460 -2.25 2.83 -10.91
N HIS A 461 -2.75 1.60 -10.84
CA HIS A 461 -2.94 0.85 -9.60
C HIS A 461 -1.67 0.86 -8.75
N GLN A 462 -0.57 0.32 -9.28
CA GLN A 462 0.59 0.03 -8.45
C GLN A 462 1.38 1.28 -8.07
N LEU A 463 1.53 2.23 -9.01
CA LEU A 463 2.36 3.42 -8.80
C LEU A 463 1.58 4.56 -8.12
N ILE A 464 0.31 4.73 -8.47
CA ILE A 464 -0.49 5.89 -8.04
C ILE A 464 -1.39 5.50 -6.88
N HIS A 465 -2.32 4.56 -7.09
CA HIS A 465 -3.36 4.28 -6.08
C HIS A 465 -2.87 3.46 -4.89
N HIS A 466 -1.87 2.60 -5.12
CA HIS A 466 -1.22 1.80 -4.10
C HIS A 466 0.01 2.53 -3.55
N TRP A 467 1.12 2.58 -4.28
CA TRP A 467 2.37 3.13 -3.75
C TRP A 467 2.26 4.61 -3.34
N LEU A 468 1.84 5.51 -4.23
CA LEU A 468 1.85 6.94 -3.93
C LEU A 468 0.81 7.30 -2.86
N ARG A 469 -0.47 6.99 -3.11
CA ARG A 469 -1.59 7.45 -2.27
C ARG A 469 -1.61 6.84 -0.88
N THR A 470 -1.04 5.64 -0.68
CA THR A 470 -0.89 5.05 0.66
C THR A 470 0.55 5.13 1.15
N HIS A 471 1.46 4.29 0.64
CA HIS A 471 2.81 4.14 1.18
C HIS A 471 3.57 5.47 1.27
N ALA A 472 3.74 6.16 0.15
CA ALA A 472 4.60 7.35 0.08
C ALA A 472 3.96 8.57 0.74
N CYS A 473 2.67 8.82 0.53
CA CYS A 473 2.00 9.98 1.10
C CYS A 473 1.69 9.85 2.60
N LEU A 474 1.63 8.64 3.17
CA LEU A 474 1.44 8.47 4.62
C LEU A 474 2.74 8.55 5.41
N GLU A 475 3.88 8.11 4.86
CA GLU A 475 5.17 8.09 5.57
C GLU A 475 5.55 9.45 6.20
N PRO A 476 5.34 10.61 5.54
CA PRO A 476 5.56 11.92 6.15
C PRO A 476 4.74 12.20 7.41
N PHE A 477 3.47 11.80 7.45
CA PHE A 477 2.61 11.98 8.64
C PHE A 477 3.09 11.11 9.80
N ILE A 478 3.59 9.91 9.50
CA ILE A 478 4.15 8.97 10.47
C ILE A 478 5.44 9.52 11.07
N ILE A 479 6.38 9.96 10.22
CA ILE A 479 7.64 10.57 10.67
C ILE A 479 7.34 11.78 11.57
N ALA A 480 6.43 12.66 11.15
CA ALA A 480 6.04 13.83 11.94
C ALA A 480 5.40 13.43 13.28
N ALA A 481 4.53 12.41 13.31
CA ALA A 481 3.84 11.99 14.52
C ALA A 481 4.84 11.55 15.60
N HIS A 482 5.85 10.76 15.23
CA HIS A 482 6.90 10.33 16.18
C HIS A 482 7.85 11.48 16.58
N ARG A 483 8.00 12.51 15.73
CA ARG A 483 8.88 13.66 16.01
C ARG A 483 8.25 14.74 16.86
N GLN A 484 6.93 14.92 16.75
CA GLN A 484 6.23 16.09 17.29
C GLN A 484 5.19 15.74 18.36
N LEU A 485 4.59 14.54 18.32
CA LEU A 485 3.59 14.14 19.30
C LEU A 485 4.20 13.20 20.34
N SER A 486 4.09 13.55 21.61
CA SER A 486 4.49 12.65 22.69
C SER A 486 3.68 11.36 22.67
N VAL A 487 4.24 10.25 23.14
CA VAL A 487 3.48 8.99 23.36
C VAL A 487 2.30 9.14 24.34
N MET A 488 2.29 10.20 25.15
CA MET A 488 1.16 10.58 26.02
C MET A 488 0.07 11.38 25.29
N HIS A 489 0.34 11.90 24.10
CA HIS A 489 -0.55 12.76 23.35
C HIS A 489 -1.77 11.96 22.82
N PRO A 490 -3.00 12.48 22.94
CA PRO A 490 -4.20 11.78 22.49
C PRO A 490 -4.12 11.41 20.99
N ILE A 491 -3.71 12.34 20.13
CA ILE A 491 -3.59 12.05 18.69
C ILE A 491 -2.52 11.01 18.36
N TYR A 492 -1.38 10.98 19.05
CA TYR A 492 -0.38 9.92 18.87
C TYR A 492 -0.98 8.55 19.18
N LYS A 493 -1.66 8.42 20.33
CA LYS A 493 -2.30 7.17 20.76
C LYS A 493 -3.36 6.70 19.77
N LEU A 494 -4.14 7.60 19.20
CA LEU A 494 -5.14 7.27 18.18
C LEU A 494 -4.46 6.71 16.92
N LEU A 495 -3.43 7.40 16.42
CA LEU A 495 -2.76 7.07 15.16
C LEU A 495 -1.79 5.89 15.28
N HIS A 496 -1.25 5.57 16.46
CA HIS A 496 -0.16 4.62 16.64
C HIS A 496 -0.34 3.27 15.94
N CYS A 497 -1.52 2.63 16.05
CA CYS A 497 -1.74 1.35 15.36
C CYS A 497 -1.80 1.48 13.83
N HIS A 498 -2.16 2.66 13.32
CA HIS A 498 -2.27 2.97 11.90
C HIS A 498 -0.92 3.31 11.26
N MET A 499 0.15 3.41 12.06
CA MET A 499 1.52 3.64 11.60
C MET A 499 2.36 2.35 11.55
N ARG A 500 1.85 1.27 12.17
CA ARG A 500 2.58 0.01 12.37
C ARG A 500 3.16 -0.52 11.06
N TYR A 501 4.46 -0.80 11.06
CA TYR A 501 5.20 -1.44 9.96
C TYR A 501 5.32 -0.64 8.65
N THR A 502 4.66 0.50 8.50
CA THR A 502 4.66 1.27 7.25
C THR A 502 6.05 1.76 6.85
N MET A 503 6.83 2.28 7.78
CA MET A 503 8.19 2.75 7.47
C MET A 503 9.11 1.60 7.03
N ASP A 504 8.98 0.43 7.65
CA ASP A 504 9.87 -0.70 7.35
C ASP A 504 9.51 -1.39 6.04
N VAL A 505 8.22 -1.49 5.71
CA VAL A 505 7.80 -1.98 4.40
C VAL A 505 8.18 -1.00 3.29
N ASN A 506 8.05 0.31 3.52
CA ASN A 506 8.49 1.32 2.56
C ASN A 506 10.00 1.26 2.33
N ALA A 507 10.81 1.10 3.38
CA ALA A 507 12.26 0.95 3.26
C ALA A 507 12.65 -0.31 2.46
N GLN A 508 11.93 -1.43 2.64
CA GLN A 508 12.13 -2.63 1.83
C GLN A 508 11.67 -2.43 0.38
N GLY A 509 10.55 -1.74 0.16
CA GLY A 509 10.05 -1.37 -1.15
C GLY A 509 11.06 -0.55 -1.95
N ARG A 510 11.70 0.44 -1.32
CA ARG A 510 12.78 1.21 -1.96
C ARG A 510 13.97 0.33 -2.37
N GLN A 511 14.30 -0.68 -1.57
CA GLN A 511 15.47 -1.53 -1.81
C GLN A 511 15.25 -2.63 -2.86
N LEU A 512 14.03 -3.19 -2.94
CA LEU A 512 13.74 -4.41 -3.72
C LEU A 512 12.72 -4.19 -4.84
N LEU A 513 11.79 -3.26 -4.65
CA LEU A 513 10.67 -3.04 -5.56
C LEU A 513 10.93 -1.89 -6.53
N LEU A 514 11.25 -0.71 -5.98
CA LEU A 514 11.25 0.57 -6.69
C LEU A 514 12.63 0.99 -7.22
N ASN A 515 13.69 0.37 -6.73
CA ASN A 515 15.05 0.67 -7.15
C ASN A 515 15.26 0.39 -8.64
N ALA A 516 16.30 0.98 -9.22
CA ALA A 516 16.75 0.72 -10.57
C ALA A 516 16.99 -0.79 -10.78
N GLY A 517 16.31 -1.36 -11.79
CA GLY A 517 16.31 -2.80 -12.07
C GLY A 517 15.57 -3.66 -11.04
N GLY A 518 14.80 -3.05 -10.14
CA GLY A 518 13.96 -3.72 -9.16
C GLY A 518 12.72 -4.37 -9.78
N ILE A 519 11.85 -4.91 -8.91
CA ILE A 519 10.66 -5.68 -9.33
C ILE A 519 9.68 -4.84 -10.16
N ILE A 520 9.43 -3.59 -9.79
CA ILE A 520 8.48 -2.73 -10.51
C ILE A 520 8.99 -2.42 -11.92
N GLU A 521 10.23 -1.97 -12.04
CA GLU A 521 10.81 -1.67 -13.36
C GLU A 521 10.92 -2.91 -14.27
N SER A 522 11.12 -4.09 -13.67
CA SER A 522 11.21 -5.34 -14.42
C SER A 522 9.86 -5.83 -14.93
N HIS A 523 8.79 -5.61 -14.16
CA HIS A 523 7.50 -6.28 -14.37
C HIS A 523 6.33 -5.38 -14.73
N PHE A 524 6.50 -4.06 -14.78
CA PHE A 524 5.48 -3.14 -15.28
C PHE A 524 5.90 -2.53 -16.61
N PHE A 525 4.93 -2.04 -17.39
CA PHE A 525 5.22 -1.47 -18.70
C PHE A 525 6.00 -0.15 -18.62
N THR A 526 5.88 0.58 -17.52
CA THR A 526 6.54 1.86 -17.27
C THR A 526 8.06 1.76 -17.14
N ALA A 527 8.60 0.55 -16.87
CA ALA A 527 10.05 0.28 -16.79
C ALA A 527 10.80 1.33 -15.95
N ALA A 528 11.93 1.86 -16.44
CA ALA A 528 12.73 2.86 -15.74
C ALA A 528 12.01 4.21 -15.50
N CYS A 529 10.85 4.46 -16.14
CA CYS A 529 10.06 5.68 -15.93
C CYS A 529 9.09 5.57 -14.75
N SER A 530 8.99 4.40 -14.09
CA SER A 530 7.93 4.09 -13.11
C SER A 530 7.82 5.14 -12.00
N MET A 531 8.94 5.53 -11.40
CA MET A 531 8.93 6.47 -10.29
C MET A 531 8.76 7.93 -10.74
N GLU A 532 9.12 8.26 -11.98
CA GLU A 532 8.81 9.56 -12.60
C GLU A 532 7.31 9.70 -12.89
N VAL A 533 6.63 8.62 -13.31
CA VAL A 533 5.16 8.60 -13.45
C VAL A 533 4.51 8.88 -12.10
N SER A 534 4.98 8.23 -11.03
CA SER A 534 4.48 8.48 -9.67
C SER A 534 4.69 9.94 -9.24
N ALA A 535 5.86 10.52 -9.51
CA ALA A 535 6.14 11.93 -9.19
C ALA A 535 5.26 12.90 -9.98
N SER A 536 5.02 12.63 -11.26
CA SER A 536 4.08 13.41 -12.08
C SER A 536 2.64 13.35 -11.52
N ALA A 537 2.19 12.17 -11.09
CA ALA A 537 0.87 12.02 -10.47
C ALA A 537 0.79 12.78 -9.12
N TYR A 538 1.85 12.77 -8.33
CA TYR A 538 1.92 13.54 -7.08
C TYR A 538 1.81 15.05 -7.33
N GLN A 539 2.50 15.56 -8.34
CA GLN A 539 2.47 16.98 -8.67
C GLN A 539 1.11 17.43 -9.21
N ASN A 540 0.52 16.64 -10.11
CA ASN A 540 -0.60 17.10 -10.93
C ASN A 540 -1.97 16.65 -10.40
N TRP A 541 -2.04 15.51 -9.71
CA TRP A 541 -3.31 14.84 -9.41
C TRP A 541 -3.55 14.66 -7.91
N TRP A 542 -2.50 14.42 -7.13
CA TRP A 542 -2.63 14.17 -5.70
C TRP A 542 -2.97 15.45 -4.93
N ARG A 543 -3.94 15.33 -4.02
CA ARG A 543 -4.38 16.43 -3.15
C ARG A 543 -5.10 15.89 -1.92
N PHE A 544 -4.58 16.24 -0.75
CA PHE A 544 -5.01 15.67 0.52
C PHE A 544 -6.50 15.89 0.83
N ASP A 545 -7.07 17.03 0.45
CA ASP A 545 -8.49 17.34 0.65
C ASP A 545 -9.44 16.42 -0.13
N MET A 546 -8.95 15.76 -1.19
CA MET A 546 -9.71 14.82 -2.02
C MET A 546 -9.28 13.36 -1.82
N GLU A 547 -8.51 13.06 -0.77
CA GLU A 547 -8.17 11.68 -0.39
C GLU A 547 -9.20 11.03 0.55
N SER A 548 -10.15 11.81 1.07
CA SER A 548 -11.33 11.24 1.74
C SER A 548 -12.19 10.48 0.73
N LEU A 549 -12.76 9.34 1.13
CA LEU A 549 -13.60 8.56 0.21
C LEU A 549 -14.79 9.37 -0.36
N PRO A 550 -15.54 10.14 0.45
CA PRO A 550 -16.59 11.03 -0.08
C PRO A 550 -16.10 12.01 -1.15
N ALA A 551 -14.99 12.71 -0.88
CA ALA A 551 -14.48 13.72 -1.80
C ALA A 551 -13.90 13.09 -3.07
N ASP A 552 -13.24 11.94 -2.97
CA ASP A 552 -12.75 11.15 -4.11
C ASP A 552 -13.90 10.73 -5.04
N LEU A 553 -14.99 10.18 -4.47
CA LEU A 553 -16.17 9.77 -5.24
C LEU A 553 -16.83 10.95 -5.94
N ILE A 554 -16.98 12.09 -5.27
CA ILE A 554 -17.54 13.31 -5.89
C ILE A 554 -16.61 13.84 -6.99
N ARG A 555 -15.30 13.90 -6.74
CA ARG A 555 -14.30 14.41 -7.70
C ARG A 555 -14.36 13.65 -9.02
N ARG A 556 -14.39 12.32 -8.94
CA ARG A 556 -14.52 11.41 -10.09
C ARG A 556 -15.92 11.40 -10.71
N GLY A 557 -16.90 12.03 -10.07
CA GLY A 557 -18.29 12.04 -10.51
C GLY A 557 -18.98 10.69 -10.32
N MET A 558 -18.55 9.90 -9.34
CA MET A 558 -19.17 8.61 -8.99
C MET A 558 -20.25 8.74 -7.91
N ALA A 559 -20.34 9.91 -7.27
CA ALA A 559 -21.39 10.24 -6.31
C ALA A 559 -21.74 11.72 -6.37
N VAL A 560 -22.92 12.07 -5.88
CA VAL A 560 -23.33 13.46 -5.60
C VAL A 560 -23.74 13.60 -4.14
N PRO A 561 -23.54 14.78 -3.51
CA PRO A 561 -24.07 15.04 -2.18
C PRO A 561 -25.59 14.88 -2.13
N ASP A 562 -26.07 14.10 -1.17
CA ASP A 562 -27.49 13.91 -0.89
C ASP A 562 -27.69 13.64 0.60
N ALA A 563 -28.20 14.63 1.33
CA ALA A 563 -28.39 14.54 2.77
C ALA A 563 -29.49 13.54 3.19
N THR A 564 -30.29 13.03 2.25
CA THR A 564 -31.31 12.01 2.53
C THR A 564 -30.76 10.59 2.52
N GLU A 565 -29.56 10.39 1.95
CA GLU A 565 -28.87 9.10 1.92
C GLU A 565 -28.07 8.84 3.22
N PRO A 566 -27.89 7.57 3.64
CA PRO A 566 -27.26 7.22 4.94
C PRO A 566 -25.86 7.79 5.17
N HIS A 567 -25.14 8.11 4.11
CA HIS A 567 -23.76 8.62 4.13
C HIS A 567 -23.63 10.04 3.58
N GLY A 568 -24.76 10.75 3.40
CA GLY A 568 -24.77 12.08 2.80
C GLY A 568 -24.42 12.10 1.30
N LEU A 569 -24.40 10.94 0.64
CA LEU A 569 -24.01 10.76 -0.75
C LEU A 569 -24.95 9.79 -1.46
N LYS A 570 -25.33 10.14 -2.68
CA LYS A 570 -25.97 9.24 -3.63
C LYS A 570 -24.95 8.76 -4.67
N LEU A 571 -24.72 7.45 -4.73
CA LEU A 571 -23.86 6.85 -5.76
C LEU A 571 -24.55 6.92 -7.13
N LEU A 572 -23.78 7.19 -8.19
CA LEU A 572 -24.27 7.16 -9.57
C LEU A 572 -24.36 5.73 -10.12
N ILE A 573 -23.57 4.83 -9.56
CA ILE A 573 -23.68 3.38 -9.77
C ILE A 573 -24.02 2.79 -8.41
N GLU A 574 -25.28 2.38 -8.23
CA GLU A 574 -25.78 1.87 -6.94
C GLU A 574 -24.97 0.65 -6.45
N ASP A 575 -24.77 -0.33 -7.33
CA ASP A 575 -23.94 -1.51 -7.06
C ASP A 575 -22.47 -1.28 -7.43
N TYR A 576 -21.84 -0.24 -6.88
CA TYR A 576 -20.39 -0.03 -6.96
C TYR A 576 -19.73 -0.58 -5.69
N PRO A 577 -19.17 -1.82 -5.70
CA PRO A 577 -18.88 -2.54 -4.47
C PRO A 577 -17.85 -1.86 -3.56
N TYR A 578 -16.76 -1.34 -4.14
CA TYR A 578 -15.76 -0.58 -3.40
C TYR A 578 -16.35 0.66 -2.71
N ALA A 579 -17.14 1.46 -3.44
CA ALA A 579 -17.71 2.69 -2.90
C ALA A 579 -18.77 2.39 -1.83
N ALA A 580 -19.70 1.48 -2.13
CA ALA A 580 -20.80 1.14 -1.25
C ALA A 580 -20.32 0.53 0.08
N ASP A 581 -19.29 -0.31 0.06
CA ASP A 581 -18.72 -0.88 1.29
C ASP A 581 -17.76 0.09 1.97
N GLY A 582 -16.99 0.83 1.18
CA GLY A 582 -16.07 1.84 1.68
C GLY A 582 -16.78 2.91 2.50
N LEU A 583 -17.97 3.35 2.08
CA LEU A 583 -18.75 4.37 2.79
C LEU A 583 -19.23 3.89 4.17
N LEU A 584 -19.49 2.59 4.34
CA LEU A 584 -19.80 2.01 5.66
C LEU A 584 -18.60 2.15 6.60
N ILE A 585 -17.41 1.76 6.13
CA ILE A 585 -16.18 1.80 6.94
C ILE A 585 -15.75 3.25 7.19
N TRP A 586 -15.78 4.11 6.18
CA TRP A 586 -15.51 5.55 6.30
C TRP A 586 -16.36 6.17 7.41
N SER A 587 -17.68 5.95 7.38
CA SER A 587 -18.60 6.50 8.37
C SER A 587 -18.31 5.98 9.79
N ALA A 588 -17.92 4.71 9.92
CA ALA A 588 -17.54 4.14 11.22
C ALA A 588 -16.24 4.75 11.76
N ILE A 589 -15.23 4.96 10.90
CA ILE A 589 -13.98 5.65 11.27
C ILE A 589 -14.30 7.09 11.69
N GLU A 590 -15.07 7.82 10.88
CA GLU A 590 -15.43 9.21 11.14
C GLU A 590 -16.15 9.35 12.50
N GLN A 591 -17.11 8.48 12.80
CA GLN A 591 -17.81 8.48 14.10
C GLN A 591 -16.87 8.22 15.28
N LEU A 592 -15.93 7.28 15.15
CA LEU A 592 -14.92 7.04 16.18
C LEU A 592 -14.04 8.27 16.38
N VAL A 593 -13.52 8.84 15.29
CA VAL A 593 -12.65 10.03 15.32
C VAL A 593 -13.41 11.22 15.88
N GLN A 594 -14.67 11.41 15.51
CA GLN A 594 -15.53 12.47 16.03
C GLN A 594 -15.72 12.35 17.55
N ALA A 595 -16.06 11.16 18.05
CA ALA A 595 -16.17 10.92 19.50
C ALA A 595 -14.83 11.19 20.21
N TYR A 596 -13.72 10.77 19.63
CA TYR A 596 -12.38 10.96 20.18
C TYR A 596 -11.96 12.43 20.20
N VAL A 597 -12.14 13.16 19.10
CA VAL A 597 -11.76 14.56 18.96
C VAL A 597 -12.64 15.44 19.84
N HIS A 598 -13.96 15.23 19.90
CA HIS A 598 -14.81 16.04 20.78
C HIS A 598 -14.50 15.86 22.26
N TYR A 599 -13.97 14.70 22.66
CA TYR A 599 -13.54 14.48 24.05
C TYR A 599 -12.28 15.28 24.40
N TYR A 600 -11.25 15.26 23.55
CA TYR A 600 -9.96 15.93 23.84
C TYR A 600 -9.88 17.39 23.34
N TYR A 601 -10.63 17.74 22.31
CA TYR A 601 -10.64 19.04 21.65
C TYR A 601 -12.09 19.51 21.40
N PRO A 602 -12.88 19.76 22.46
CA PRO A 602 -14.27 20.24 22.32
C PRO A 602 -14.35 21.64 21.68
N GLU A 603 -13.29 22.44 21.77
CA GLU A 603 -13.26 23.83 21.32
C GLU A 603 -12.00 24.15 20.49
N ALA A 604 -12.11 25.15 19.61
CA ALA A 604 -11.03 25.55 18.70
C ALA A 604 -9.77 26.08 19.42
N ASN A 605 -9.93 26.81 20.52
CA ASN A 605 -8.84 27.33 21.34
C ASN A 605 -7.90 26.22 21.87
N ILE A 606 -8.42 25.02 22.16
CA ILE A 606 -7.59 23.90 22.63
C ILE A 606 -6.67 23.45 21.51
N ILE A 607 -7.18 23.34 20.27
CA ILE A 607 -6.38 23.03 19.07
C ILE A 607 -5.32 24.11 18.85
N GLU A 608 -5.70 25.38 18.90
CA GLU A 608 -4.76 26.50 18.71
C GLU A 608 -3.65 26.53 19.78
N SER A 609 -3.97 26.15 21.02
CA SER A 609 -3.03 26.12 22.14
C SER A 609 -2.14 24.87 22.19
N ASP A 610 -2.45 23.83 21.41
CA ASP A 610 -1.72 22.57 21.38
C ASP A 610 -0.48 22.69 20.49
N SER A 611 0.66 22.95 21.11
CA SER A 611 1.92 23.17 20.40
C SER A 611 2.44 21.92 19.69
N GLU A 612 2.16 20.72 20.21
CA GLU A 612 2.60 19.47 19.58
C GLU A 612 1.74 19.14 18.37
N LEU A 613 0.43 19.29 18.48
CA LEU A 613 -0.50 19.06 17.37
C LEU A 613 -0.24 20.01 16.20
N ASN A 614 -0.04 21.30 16.47
CA ASN A 614 0.29 22.28 15.43
C ASN A 614 1.67 22.01 14.81
N ALA A 615 2.66 21.64 15.61
CA ALA A 615 4.00 21.29 15.11
C ALA A 615 3.97 20.04 14.23
N TRP A 616 3.21 19.02 14.61
CA TRP A 616 3.01 17.79 13.83
C TRP A 616 2.48 18.10 12.43
N TYR A 617 1.33 18.78 12.35
CA TYR A 617 0.70 19.05 11.06
C TYR A 617 1.51 20.03 10.21
N HIS A 618 2.08 21.06 10.84
CA HIS A 618 2.98 21.99 10.16
C HIS A 618 4.20 21.26 9.57
N GLU A 619 4.82 20.34 10.31
CA GLU A 619 5.98 19.58 9.85
C GLU A 619 5.61 18.58 8.73
N SER A 620 4.47 17.90 8.84
CA SER A 620 3.96 17.00 7.80
C SER A 620 3.82 17.72 6.45
N ILE A 621 3.33 18.96 6.44
CA ILE A 621 3.16 19.74 5.20
C ILE A 621 4.49 20.37 4.75
N ASN A 622 5.17 21.10 5.64
CA ASN A 622 6.26 21.98 5.23
C ASN A 622 7.61 21.28 5.07
N ILE A 623 7.78 20.11 5.66
CA ILE A 623 8.97 19.26 5.48
C ILE A 623 8.58 17.97 4.76
N GLY A 624 7.57 17.28 5.28
CA GLY A 624 7.11 16.00 4.76
C GLY A 624 6.59 16.04 3.32
N HIS A 625 5.71 17.00 3.02
CA HIS A 625 5.14 17.27 1.70
C HIS A 625 5.64 18.60 1.12
N ALA A 626 6.91 18.94 1.41
CA ALA A 626 7.46 20.28 1.19
C ALA A 626 7.24 20.81 -0.23
N ASP A 627 7.29 19.96 -1.26
CA ASP A 627 7.25 20.41 -2.66
C ASP A 627 5.88 20.96 -3.09
N ILE A 628 4.81 20.64 -2.35
CA ILE A 628 3.44 21.12 -2.59
C ILE A 628 2.84 21.83 -1.35
N ARG A 629 3.69 22.25 -0.41
CA ARG A 629 3.28 22.94 0.83
C ARG A 629 2.47 24.23 0.59
N HIS A 630 2.64 24.85 -0.57
CA HIS A 630 1.99 26.11 -0.95
C HIS A 630 0.60 25.91 -1.55
N ALA A 631 0.15 24.66 -1.73
CA ALA A 631 -1.15 24.39 -2.28
C ALA A 631 -2.26 24.95 -1.38
N SER A 632 -3.22 25.66 -1.97
CA SER A 632 -4.31 26.31 -1.22
C SER A 632 -5.35 25.34 -0.64
N TRP A 633 -5.33 24.09 -1.11
CA TRP A 633 -6.28 23.05 -0.72
C TRP A 633 -5.90 22.30 0.56
N TRP A 634 -4.73 22.57 1.16
CA TRP A 634 -4.43 22.02 2.49
C TRP A 634 -5.47 22.48 3.51
N LEU A 635 -6.04 21.53 4.24
CA LEU A 635 -6.99 21.82 5.31
C LEU A 635 -6.30 22.65 6.40
N LYS A 636 -7.00 23.63 6.96
CA LYS A 636 -6.47 24.41 8.09
C LYS A 636 -6.70 23.65 9.38
N LEU A 637 -5.68 23.50 10.22
CA LEU A 637 -5.83 22.88 11.53
C LEU A 637 -6.27 23.90 12.57
N SER A 638 -7.52 24.38 12.46
CA SER A 638 -8.04 25.45 13.32
C SER A 638 -9.32 25.09 14.08
N THR A 639 -10.01 24.01 13.70
CA THR A 639 -11.28 23.61 14.34
C THR A 639 -11.35 22.10 14.59
N PRO A 640 -12.19 21.64 15.54
CA PRO A 640 -12.39 20.21 15.77
C PRO A 640 -12.82 19.47 14.50
N ASN A 641 -13.69 20.06 13.68
CA ASN A 641 -14.11 19.47 12.40
C ASN A 641 -12.96 19.31 11.40
N ASN A 642 -12.01 20.25 11.36
CA ASN A 642 -10.83 20.10 10.51
C ASN A 642 -9.94 18.96 11.00
N LEU A 643 -9.73 18.85 12.31
CA LEU A 643 -8.96 17.75 12.90
C LEU A 643 -9.65 16.39 12.65
N ILE A 644 -10.97 16.31 12.77
CA ILE A 644 -11.75 15.10 12.45
C ILE A 644 -11.53 14.70 10.99
N SER A 645 -11.65 15.65 10.05
CA SER A 645 -11.45 15.37 8.62
C SER A 645 -10.03 14.88 8.32
N ILE A 646 -9.00 15.53 8.88
CA ILE A 646 -7.59 15.16 8.69
C ILE A 646 -7.34 13.74 9.22
N LEU A 647 -7.77 13.44 10.45
CA LEU A 647 -7.52 12.14 11.08
C LEU A 647 -8.31 11.01 10.40
N THR A 648 -9.56 11.26 10.03
CA THR A 648 -10.39 10.28 9.31
C THR A 648 -9.77 9.91 7.97
N THR A 649 -9.28 10.90 7.22
CA THR A 649 -8.56 10.67 5.95
C THR A 649 -7.28 9.85 6.16
N ILE A 650 -6.44 10.19 7.15
CA ILE A 650 -5.21 9.44 7.44
C ILE A 650 -5.52 7.98 7.81
N ILE A 651 -6.51 7.76 8.68
CA ILE A 651 -6.90 6.40 9.10
C ILE A 651 -7.50 5.62 7.93
N TRP A 652 -8.35 6.24 7.12
CA TRP A 652 -8.90 5.63 5.90
C TRP A 652 -7.81 5.18 4.93
N LEU A 653 -6.85 6.07 4.62
CA LEU A 653 -5.74 5.78 3.73
C LEU A 653 -4.85 4.64 4.25
N ALA A 654 -4.57 4.64 5.55
CA ALA A 654 -3.73 3.65 6.19
C ALA A 654 -4.39 2.27 6.30
N SER A 655 -5.73 2.20 6.29
CA SER A 655 -6.49 0.97 6.51
C SER A 655 -7.27 0.54 5.27
N ALA A 656 -8.53 0.95 5.16
CA ALA A 656 -9.47 0.46 4.17
C ALA A 656 -9.09 0.80 2.72
N HIS A 657 -8.51 1.98 2.45
CA HIS A 657 -8.01 2.31 1.12
C HIS A 657 -6.88 1.36 0.72
N HIS A 658 -5.85 1.22 1.55
CA HIS A 658 -4.73 0.31 1.31
C HIS A 658 -5.21 -1.12 1.14
N ALA A 659 -6.10 -1.60 2.00
CA ALA A 659 -6.65 -2.94 1.91
C ALA A 659 -7.35 -3.20 0.56
N ALA A 660 -8.16 -2.25 0.09
CA ALA A 660 -8.88 -2.33 -1.17
C ALA A 660 -7.97 -2.39 -2.40
N VAL A 661 -6.76 -1.83 -2.33
CA VAL A 661 -5.79 -1.85 -3.44
C VAL A 661 -4.68 -2.88 -3.28
N ASN A 662 -4.49 -3.47 -2.09
CA ASN A 662 -3.39 -4.39 -1.83
C ASN A 662 -3.82 -5.86 -1.87
N PHE A 663 -4.79 -6.28 -1.06
CA PHE A 663 -5.10 -7.71 -0.87
C PHE A 663 -5.83 -8.36 -2.06
N GLY A 664 -6.17 -7.57 -3.08
CA GLY A 664 -6.69 -8.02 -4.37
C GLY A 664 -5.62 -8.28 -5.42
N MET A 665 -4.36 -7.95 -5.16
CA MET A 665 -3.26 -8.03 -6.12
C MET A 665 -3.10 -9.42 -6.72
N TYR A 666 -2.92 -10.46 -5.92
CA TYR A 666 -2.84 -11.84 -6.41
C TYR A 666 -4.20 -12.40 -6.85
N PRO A 667 -5.29 -12.29 -6.06
CA PRO A 667 -6.59 -12.84 -6.43
C PRO A 667 -7.13 -12.36 -7.78
N TYR A 668 -6.91 -11.08 -8.14
CA TYR A 668 -7.35 -10.51 -9.42
C TYR A 668 -6.21 -10.36 -10.43
N GLY A 669 -5.00 -10.02 -10.02
CA GLY A 669 -3.85 -9.82 -10.90
C GLY A 669 -3.07 -11.08 -11.26
N GLY A 670 -3.37 -12.22 -10.63
CA GLY A 670 -2.65 -13.46 -10.85
C GLY A 670 -2.85 -14.07 -12.25
N TYR A 671 -3.96 -13.78 -12.94
CA TYR A 671 -4.24 -14.35 -14.26
C TYR A 671 -3.92 -13.39 -15.41
N PHE A 672 -2.73 -13.57 -16.00
CA PHE A 672 -2.15 -12.69 -17.02
C PHE A 672 -3.00 -12.41 -18.27
N PRO A 673 -3.78 -13.37 -18.81
CA PRO A 673 -4.66 -13.07 -19.94
C PRO A 673 -5.68 -11.96 -19.67
N VAL A 674 -6.09 -11.77 -18.41
CA VAL A 674 -7.05 -10.75 -18.00
C VAL A 674 -6.34 -9.51 -17.46
N ARG A 675 -5.27 -9.69 -16.68
CA ARG A 675 -4.56 -8.60 -15.99
C ARG A 675 -3.06 -8.61 -16.27
N PRO A 676 -2.63 -8.42 -17.53
CA PRO A 676 -1.21 -8.35 -17.84
C PRO A 676 -0.62 -7.04 -17.31
N PRO A 677 0.49 -7.06 -16.56
CA PRO A 677 1.13 -5.83 -16.08
C PRO A 677 1.90 -5.08 -17.17
N PHE A 678 2.22 -5.75 -18.28
CA PHE A 678 2.77 -5.16 -19.50
C PHE A 678 2.48 -6.01 -20.73
N MET A 679 2.53 -5.36 -21.90
CA MET A 679 2.50 -6.00 -23.20
C MET A 679 3.88 -5.90 -23.86
N ARG A 680 4.21 -6.89 -24.71
CA ARG A 680 5.48 -6.98 -25.47
C ARG A 680 5.33 -6.54 -26.93
N GLN A 681 4.11 -6.49 -27.43
CA GLN A 681 3.78 -6.08 -28.79
C GLN A 681 2.70 -5.00 -28.76
N LEU A 682 2.61 -4.22 -29.84
CA LEU A 682 1.54 -3.26 -30.06
C LEU A 682 0.36 -3.96 -30.75
N VAL A 683 -0.78 -3.28 -30.90
CA VAL A 683 -1.89 -3.83 -31.68
C VAL A 683 -1.52 -3.75 -33.17
N PRO A 684 -1.56 -4.86 -33.93
CA PRO A 684 -1.11 -4.87 -35.31
C PRO A 684 -2.08 -4.07 -36.20
N ASN A 685 -1.53 -3.38 -37.19
CA ASN A 685 -2.26 -2.67 -38.24
C ASN A 685 -2.05 -3.37 -39.59
N GLU A 686 -2.97 -3.20 -40.53
CA GLU A 686 -2.92 -3.86 -41.86
C GLU A 686 -1.62 -3.59 -42.65
N HIS A 687 -0.95 -2.48 -42.34
CA HIS A 687 0.31 -2.08 -42.98
C HIS A 687 1.55 -2.58 -42.23
N ASP A 688 1.40 -3.18 -41.05
CA ASP A 688 2.50 -3.71 -40.26
C ASP A 688 2.92 -5.09 -40.80
N PRO A 689 4.23 -5.41 -40.86
CA PRO A 689 4.70 -6.73 -41.29
C PRO A 689 4.07 -7.87 -40.50
N ASP A 690 3.87 -7.66 -39.20
CA ASP A 690 3.37 -8.67 -38.27
C ASP A 690 1.85 -8.93 -38.42
N TYR A 691 1.13 -8.13 -39.21
CA TYR A 691 -0.31 -8.33 -39.43
C TYR A 691 -0.62 -9.65 -40.12
N THR A 692 0.24 -10.07 -41.03
CA THR A 692 0.10 -11.38 -41.71
C THR A 692 0.27 -12.54 -40.73
N THR A 693 1.21 -12.42 -39.78
CA THR A 693 1.40 -13.39 -38.70
C THR A 693 0.21 -13.41 -37.75
N PHE A 694 -0.30 -12.23 -37.36
CA PHE A 694 -1.50 -12.09 -36.55
C PHE A 694 -2.73 -12.75 -37.19
N LEU A 695 -2.96 -12.54 -38.49
CA LEU A 695 -4.10 -13.17 -39.18
C LEU A 695 -4.00 -14.70 -39.25
N ALA A 696 -2.79 -15.23 -39.36
CA ALA A 696 -2.56 -16.68 -39.43
C ALA A 696 -2.71 -17.37 -38.06
N ASP A 697 -2.29 -16.70 -36.98
CA ASP A 697 -2.36 -17.22 -35.60
C ASP A 697 -2.60 -16.09 -34.58
N PRO A 698 -3.85 -15.62 -34.42
CA PRO A 698 -4.14 -14.49 -33.55
C PRO A 698 -4.05 -14.86 -32.05
N GLU A 699 -4.29 -16.12 -31.68
CA GLU A 699 -4.06 -16.60 -30.30
C GLU A 699 -2.57 -16.59 -29.97
N GLY A 700 -1.73 -17.14 -30.87
CA GLY A 700 -0.28 -17.10 -30.71
C GLY A 700 0.25 -15.68 -30.63
N TYR A 701 -0.27 -14.75 -31.43
CA TYR A 701 0.07 -13.32 -31.34
C TYR A 701 -0.29 -12.72 -29.97
N PHE A 702 -1.50 -12.99 -29.47
CA PHE A 702 -1.94 -12.52 -28.16
C PHE A 702 -1.04 -13.06 -27.04
N LEU A 703 -0.76 -14.37 -27.03
CA LEU A 703 0.11 -15.00 -26.03
C LEU A 703 1.56 -14.50 -26.12
N ALA A 704 2.07 -14.27 -27.34
CA ALA A 704 3.37 -13.65 -27.56
C ALA A 704 3.42 -12.19 -27.07
N SER A 705 2.26 -11.51 -27.02
CA SER A 705 2.14 -10.16 -26.48
C SER A 705 2.17 -10.10 -24.94
N LEU A 706 1.80 -11.18 -24.24
CA LEU A 706 1.86 -11.28 -22.77
C LEU A 706 3.30 -11.48 -22.25
N PRO A 707 3.59 -11.30 -20.94
CA PRO A 707 4.90 -11.65 -20.36
C PRO A 707 5.31 -13.10 -20.65
N CYS A 708 6.61 -13.41 -20.79
CA CYS A 708 7.04 -14.80 -20.89
C CYS A 708 6.92 -15.55 -19.56
N LEU A 709 6.96 -16.87 -19.59
CA LEU A 709 6.73 -17.73 -18.43
C LEU A 709 7.59 -17.37 -17.20
N ASP A 710 8.88 -17.09 -17.39
CA ASP A 710 9.78 -16.69 -16.30
C ASP A 710 9.38 -15.36 -15.67
N GLN A 711 8.95 -14.40 -16.50
CA GLN A 711 8.42 -13.12 -16.05
C GLN A 711 7.09 -13.31 -15.32
N MET A 712 6.21 -14.18 -15.86
CA MET A 712 4.96 -14.53 -15.22
C MET A 712 5.22 -15.11 -13.84
N LEU A 713 5.96 -16.22 -13.74
CA LEU A 713 6.28 -16.91 -12.48
C LEU A 713 6.88 -15.95 -11.44
N HIS A 714 7.83 -15.10 -11.85
CA HIS A 714 8.39 -14.10 -10.95
C HIS A 714 7.33 -13.11 -10.45
N TYR A 715 6.49 -12.60 -11.35
CA TYR A 715 5.45 -11.62 -11.00
C TYR A 715 4.37 -12.21 -10.08
N ILE A 716 3.83 -13.40 -10.36
CA ILE A 716 2.80 -14.03 -9.48
C ILE A 716 3.35 -14.32 -8.08
N SER A 717 4.62 -14.73 -7.97
CA SER A 717 5.24 -14.90 -6.65
C SER A 717 5.33 -13.59 -5.86
N VAL A 718 5.66 -12.48 -6.53
CA VAL A 718 5.66 -11.14 -5.92
C VAL A 718 4.27 -10.79 -5.43
N LEU A 719 3.25 -10.90 -6.30
CA LEU A 719 1.87 -10.59 -5.94
C LEU A 719 1.37 -11.43 -4.77
N HIS A 720 1.74 -12.72 -4.72
CA HIS A 720 1.37 -13.62 -3.65
C HIS A 720 1.89 -13.12 -2.29
N ILE A 721 3.17 -12.71 -2.22
CA ILE A 721 3.74 -12.16 -0.98
C ILE A 721 3.03 -10.87 -0.58
N LEU A 722 2.82 -9.95 -1.52
CA LEU A 722 2.17 -8.65 -1.24
C LEU A 722 0.70 -8.80 -0.83
N SER A 723 0.04 -9.89 -1.27
CA SER A 723 -1.35 -10.19 -0.91
C SER A 723 -1.50 -11.00 0.39
N THR A 724 -0.39 -11.32 1.07
CA THR A 724 -0.40 -12.20 2.25
C THR A 724 -0.59 -11.42 3.55
N HIS A 725 -1.60 -11.78 4.34
CA HIS A 725 -1.70 -11.37 5.73
C HIS A 725 -0.73 -12.17 6.60
N SER A 726 0.04 -11.49 7.45
CA SER A 726 0.89 -12.16 8.44
C SER A 726 0.07 -12.71 9.61
N ALA A 727 0.60 -13.71 10.31
CA ALA A 727 -0.09 -14.30 11.47
C ALA A 727 -0.22 -13.35 12.66
N ASP A 728 0.59 -12.29 12.70
CA ASP A 728 0.54 -11.21 13.69
C ASP A 728 -0.19 -9.97 13.17
N GLU A 729 -0.99 -10.07 12.11
CA GLU A 729 -1.69 -8.90 11.57
C GLU A 729 -2.75 -8.35 12.55
N GLU A 730 -2.91 -7.03 12.57
CA GLU A 730 -3.89 -6.34 13.41
C GLU A 730 -4.95 -5.65 12.54
N TYR A 731 -6.20 -6.09 12.67
CA TYR A 731 -7.31 -5.62 11.84
C TYR A 731 -8.06 -4.43 12.46
N LEU A 732 -8.64 -3.62 11.58
CA LEU A 732 -9.45 -2.46 11.91
C LEU A 732 -10.70 -2.90 12.70
N GLY A 733 -10.85 -2.36 13.91
CA GLY A 733 -11.96 -2.70 14.81
C GLY A 733 -11.75 -3.98 15.64
N ASP A 734 -10.62 -4.70 15.49
CA ASP A 734 -10.24 -5.85 16.35
C ASP A 734 -9.11 -5.49 17.33
N ARG A 735 -9.18 -4.29 17.91
CA ARG A 735 -8.19 -3.87 18.91
C ARG A 735 -8.44 -4.60 20.23
N LYS A 736 -7.51 -5.46 20.61
CA LYS A 736 -7.59 -6.26 21.85
C LYS A 736 -7.11 -5.52 23.10
N ASP A 737 -6.11 -4.64 22.95
CA ASP A 737 -5.56 -3.86 24.05
C ASP A 737 -6.07 -2.40 24.00
N LEU A 738 -6.88 -2.04 24.99
CA LEU A 738 -7.35 -0.66 25.22
C LEU A 738 -6.76 -0.05 26.49
N SER A 739 -5.71 -0.67 27.06
CA SER A 739 -5.07 -0.20 28.29
C SER A 739 -4.51 1.21 28.15
N ALA A 740 -4.18 1.66 26.94
CA ALA A 740 -3.73 3.03 26.64
C ALA A 740 -4.77 4.12 26.98
N TRP A 741 -6.05 3.77 27.15
CA TRP A 741 -7.16 4.65 27.52
C TRP A 741 -7.90 4.17 28.77
N ALA A 742 -7.28 3.32 29.60
CA ALA A 742 -7.94 2.80 30.80
C ALA A 742 -8.41 3.89 31.78
N GLY A 743 -7.84 5.10 31.69
CA GLY A 743 -8.26 6.27 32.46
C GLY A 743 -9.41 7.08 31.86
N ASP A 744 -9.85 6.77 30.63
CA ASP A 744 -10.83 7.51 29.84
C ASP A 744 -11.96 6.57 29.38
N PRO A 745 -12.93 6.24 30.25
CA PRO A 745 -13.95 5.23 29.97
C PRO A 745 -14.83 5.56 28.75
N GLU A 746 -15.09 6.84 28.48
CA GLU A 746 -15.83 7.31 27.30
C GLU A 746 -15.12 6.94 26.00
N ILE A 747 -13.78 7.02 25.99
CA ILE A 747 -12.96 6.66 24.84
C ILE A 747 -12.94 5.13 24.66
N VAL A 748 -12.80 4.40 25.77
CA VAL A 748 -12.89 2.93 25.75
C VAL A 748 -14.25 2.49 25.20
N GLU A 749 -15.35 3.11 25.62
CA GLU A 749 -16.69 2.86 25.09
C GLU A 749 -16.80 3.18 23.60
N ALA A 750 -16.21 4.29 23.14
CA ALA A 750 -16.19 4.66 21.73
C ALA A 750 -15.48 3.59 20.87
N PHE A 751 -14.34 3.06 21.33
CA PHE A 751 -13.66 1.94 20.66
C PHE A 751 -14.48 0.64 20.67
N TYR A 752 -15.20 0.35 21.76
CA TYR A 752 -16.11 -0.79 21.78
C TYR A 752 -17.26 -0.64 20.79
N LYS A 753 -17.88 0.56 20.71
CA LYS A 753 -18.92 0.87 19.72
C LYS A 753 -18.38 0.71 18.30
N PHE A 754 -17.19 1.23 18.03
CA PHE A 754 -16.52 1.05 16.74
C PHE A 754 -16.28 -0.42 16.40
N SER A 755 -15.75 -1.22 17.34
CA SER A 755 -15.53 -2.67 17.13
C SER A 755 -16.84 -3.41 16.81
N MET A 756 -17.92 -3.08 17.52
CA MET A 756 -19.24 -3.65 17.27
C MET A 756 -19.79 -3.22 15.91
N GLU A 757 -19.58 -1.96 15.51
CA GLU A 757 -20.00 -1.46 14.21
C GLU A 757 -19.24 -2.13 13.07
N MET A 758 -17.92 -2.30 13.17
CA MET A 758 -17.13 -3.05 12.19
C MET A 758 -17.64 -4.49 12.03
N LYS A 759 -18.05 -5.16 13.11
CA LYS A 759 -18.67 -6.50 13.03
C LYS A 759 -20.02 -6.48 12.31
N LYS A 760 -20.84 -5.43 12.50
CA LYS A 760 -22.11 -5.27 11.75
C LYS A 760 -21.85 -5.02 10.27
N ILE A 761 -20.88 -4.17 9.95
CA ILE A 761 -20.45 -3.89 8.57
C ILE A 761 -20.05 -5.18 7.87
N GLY A 762 -19.26 -6.04 8.52
CA GLY A 762 -18.91 -7.36 7.95
C GLY A 762 -20.14 -8.19 7.56
N LYS A 763 -21.17 -8.24 8.42
CA LYS A 763 -22.43 -8.94 8.11
C LYS A 763 -23.24 -8.28 6.99
N GLU A 764 -23.24 -6.95 6.91
CA GLU A 764 -23.92 -6.23 5.83
C GLU A 764 -23.23 -6.47 4.49
N ILE A 765 -21.90 -6.48 4.44
CA ILE A 765 -21.13 -6.83 3.24
C ILE A 765 -21.41 -8.28 2.81
N GLU A 766 -21.42 -9.24 3.75
CA GLU A 766 -21.78 -10.63 3.47
C GLU A 766 -23.21 -10.75 2.91
N LYS A 767 -24.17 -10.01 3.47
CA LYS A 767 -25.54 -9.93 2.97
C LYS A 767 -25.59 -9.37 1.54
N ARG A 768 -24.88 -8.27 1.25
CA ARG A 768 -24.79 -7.68 -0.10
C ARG A 768 -24.18 -8.65 -1.11
N ASN A 769 -23.13 -9.37 -0.70
CA ASN A 769 -22.51 -10.40 -1.54
C ASN A 769 -23.44 -11.59 -1.84
N GLY A 770 -24.46 -11.82 -1.01
CA GLY A 770 -25.50 -12.83 -1.22
C GLY A 770 -26.74 -12.33 -1.97
N ASP A 771 -26.85 -11.04 -2.26
CA ASP A 771 -28.03 -10.47 -2.93
C ASP A 771 -27.94 -10.66 -4.46
N PRO A 772 -28.84 -11.45 -5.09
CA PRO A 772 -28.81 -11.68 -6.53
C PRO A 772 -29.15 -10.44 -7.37
N ASN A 773 -29.65 -9.36 -6.77
CA ASN A 773 -29.88 -8.09 -7.46
C ASN A 773 -28.59 -7.27 -7.62
N LEU A 774 -27.55 -7.53 -6.80
CA LEU A 774 -26.26 -6.86 -6.83
C LEU A 774 -25.28 -7.64 -7.73
N ARG A 775 -25.42 -7.44 -9.05
CA ARG A 775 -24.76 -8.22 -10.11
C ARG A 775 -23.25 -8.02 -10.21
N ASN A 776 -22.71 -6.92 -9.69
CA ASN A 776 -21.26 -6.71 -9.65
C ASN A 776 -20.59 -7.54 -8.54
N ARG A 777 -21.40 -8.18 -7.67
CA ARG A 777 -20.98 -8.97 -6.50
C ARG A 777 -21.46 -10.42 -6.54
N CYS A 778 -22.57 -10.69 -7.20
CA CYS A 778 -23.25 -11.98 -7.20
C CYS A 778 -23.59 -12.45 -8.63
N GLY A 779 -23.58 -13.78 -8.85
CA GLY A 779 -23.96 -14.39 -10.13
C GLY A 779 -23.09 -15.59 -10.54
N ALA A 780 -23.46 -16.23 -11.64
CA ALA A 780 -22.71 -17.36 -12.19
C ALA A 780 -21.29 -16.92 -12.60
N GLY A 781 -20.27 -17.55 -12.00
CA GLY A 781 -18.87 -17.20 -12.22
C GLY A 781 -18.41 -15.90 -11.53
N ILE A 782 -19.30 -15.17 -10.84
CA ILE A 782 -18.94 -13.92 -10.15
C ILE A 782 -18.56 -14.22 -8.71
N SER A 783 -17.33 -13.85 -8.37
CA SER A 783 -16.80 -13.99 -7.01
C SER A 783 -17.23 -12.79 -6.14
N PRO A 784 -17.60 -13.01 -4.87
CA PRO A 784 -18.04 -11.94 -3.98
C PRO A 784 -16.94 -10.90 -3.75
N TYR A 785 -17.33 -9.63 -3.58
CA TYR A 785 -16.40 -8.55 -3.24
C TYR A 785 -16.16 -8.53 -1.73
N GLU A 786 -14.95 -8.91 -1.33
CA GLU A 786 -14.62 -9.19 0.08
C GLU A 786 -13.42 -8.38 0.59
N LEU A 787 -12.79 -7.55 -0.25
CA LEU A 787 -11.60 -6.79 0.11
C LEU A 787 -11.82 -5.83 1.29
N LEU A 788 -13.07 -5.40 1.50
CA LEU A 788 -13.48 -4.55 2.61
C LEU A 788 -14.21 -5.30 3.74
N LEU A 789 -14.19 -6.64 3.75
CA LEU A 789 -14.57 -7.37 4.96
C LEU A 789 -13.54 -7.06 6.06
N PRO A 790 -13.96 -6.59 7.26
CA PRO A 790 -13.02 -6.06 8.24
C PRO A 790 -11.98 -7.08 8.75
N LEU A 791 -12.39 -8.33 8.92
CA LEU A 791 -11.55 -9.38 9.53
C LEU A 791 -11.13 -10.45 8.53
N SER A 792 -9.95 -11.01 8.78
CA SER A 792 -9.36 -12.10 8.01
C SER A 792 -8.45 -12.98 8.88
N GLY A 793 -7.94 -14.05 8.27
CA GLY A 793 -6.86 -14.88 8.82
C GLY A 793 -5.56 -14.67 8.05
N PRO A 794 -4.47 -15.34 8.48
CA PRO A 794 -3.19 -15.29 7.76
C PRO A 794 -3.31 -15.91 6.35
N GLY A 795 -2.43 -15.49 5.44
CA GLY A 795 -2.38 -15.99 4.06
C GLY A 795 -2.99 -15.03 3.03
N VAL A 796 -3.10 -15.50 1.78
CA VAL A 796 -3.73 -14.77 0.68
C VAL A 796 -5.23 -15.06 0.69
N THR A 797 -6.01 -14.15 1.25
CA THR A 797 -7.43 -14.40 1.55
C THR A 797 -8.41 -13.52 0.76
N CYS A 798 -7.93 -12.47 0.08
CA CYS A 798 -8.76 -11.48 -0.63
C CYS A 798 -9.79 -10.77 0.27
N ARG A 799 -9.50 -10.65 1.58
CA ARG A 799 -10.35 -10.01 2.59
C ARG A 799 -9.53 -9.59 3.80
N GLY A 800 -10.07 -8.69 4.62
CA GLY A 800 -9.43 -8.19 5.83
C GLY A 800 -8.91 -6.78 5.63
N VAL A 801 -9.21 -5.91 6.59
CA VAL A 801 -8.76 -4.52 6.60
C VAL A 801 -7.77 -4.33 7.75
N PRO A 802 -6.45 -4.35 7.52
CA PRO A 802 -5.47 -4.04 8.55
C PRO A 802 -5.61 -2.60 9.07
N ASN A 803 -5.04 -2.32 10.25
CA ASN A 803 -4.98 -0.96 10.77
C ASN A 803 -4.05 -0.04 9.97
N SER A 804 -3.00 -0.59 9.34
CA SER A 804 -1.92 0.17 8.71
C SER A 804 -1.50 -0.41 7.36
N VAL A 805 -0.69 0.36 6.64
CA VAL A 805 0.04 -0.09 5.46
C VAL A 805 1.17 -1.01 5.94
N SER A 806 0.88 -2.31 6.05
CA SER A 806 1.77 -3.27 6.72
C SER A 806 2.52 -4.21 5.76
N ILE A 807 2.22 -4.18 4.46
CA ILE A 807 2.78 -5.07 3.42
C ILE A 807 2.93 -4.30 2.11
#